data_AF-A5D0Y5-F1
#
_entry.id   AF-A5D0Y5-F1
#
_cell.length_a   1.000
_cell.length_b   1.000
_cell.length_c   1.000
_cell.angle_alpha   90.00
_cell.angle_beta   90.00
_cell.angle_gamma   90.00
#
_symmetry.space_group_name_H-M   'P 1'
#
loop_
_entity.id
_entity.type
_entity.pdbx_description
1 polymer ?
#
loop_
_entity_poly.entity_id
_entity_poly.type
_entity_poly.pdbx_seq_one_letter_code
_entity_poly.pdbx_strand_id
1 'polypeptide(L)'
;MVSIGGPFLAHGMTAAETLHQVTDVSTDGRFLENVIVVELAREEERLKYAILPLMTWGGYDEVEGGGKKKGGKKKKAAFVADTARGLALPYALASGGNPTVPQGRYGVAVYPAYPNSVSKMTISDEVARFLRKRLDKTLNLPVDIAGSDLDAIARQVSGLIEKVNEKVITKENQGYALIALIFPDSGGPYLYVNRAPVKGDRQYILVGESILFPGKYIVADIARLEKYFWESKMAEGMEKGRREKCSICGRQEEAVSPYCKAWNWLSYTWDAPLSEKFRGDEPDLAGAVGALCRSCYSSLIMGAGIFSEISSPLPYYLTKELFLPVASAAGRDAAKKSKARPPAIYGCALILPFRRGIDVAESGEMLKEALDAFRSKNMRKDKNDLALAAITGFEAVLPGDFNSDDYRLTIVYYQASQADVQLRAVIEDVLPSTVRILADYMPQVADEAAEVKRKIAVTEADFTADNYRSLVYILIRAYGGGYLWHTLQSVLNRRPLSRERFMRGAALRMNGYAGRSDDSSFWSLREEVAFYLAFRRFLNFYSKEILKEGSAVPDWRQMLDKITKTAPDQLTFSSVEELGFAAGYLTNRFGRWYYYNTGGGKEKKPEGKDFIKHRVMTFGSRLTPDMVWRKALSRFQEYAFKLDINMPDDFRRRAGVVESEFRRLRQQVERNRDEFMGAFWSGYMLAPEADK
;
A
#
# COMPACT_ATOMS: atom_id res chain seq x y z
N MET A 1 15.52 6.16 6.53
CA MET A 1 14.80 7.42 6.86
C MET A 1 15.71 8.63 6.80
N VAL A 2 16.81 8.69 7.54
CA VAL A 2 17.76 9.83 7.45
C VAL A 2 18.22 10.12 6.02
N SER A 3 18.63 9.10 5.26
CA SER A 3 19.02 9.26 3.85
C SER A 3 17.90 9.72 2.93
N ILE A 4 16.63 9.56 3.32
CA ILE A 4 15.47 10.02 2.54
C ILE A 4 15.20 11.49 2.87
N GLY A 5 15.16 11.86 4.15
CA GLY A 5 14.84 13.24 4.55
C GLY A 5 15.94 14.25 4.26
N GLY A 6 17.21 13.82 4.20
CA GLY A 6 18.34 14.70 3.92
C GLY A 6 18.21 15.48 2.60
N PRO A 7 18.00 14.81 1.45
CA PRO A 7 17.76 15.48 0.17
C PRO A 7 16.57 16.44 0.18
N PHE A 8 15.46 16.08 0.84
CA PHE A 8 14.30 16.96 0.95
C PHE A 8 14.59 18.23 1.76
N LEU A 9 15.35 18.13 2.85
CA LEU A 9 15.77 19.31 3.63
C LEU A 9 16.78 20.18 2.87
N ALA A 10 17.64 19.58 2.07
CA ALA A 10 18.68 20.31 1.34
C ALA A 10 18.14 21.02 0.09
N HIS A 11 17.21 20.40 -0.63
CA HIS A 11 16.80 20.84 -1.97
C HIS A 11 15.28 20.78 -2.22
N GLY A 12 14.54 19.99 -1.44
CA GLY A 12 13.14 19.66 -1.73
C GLY A 12 12.10 20.55 -1.05
N MET A 13 12.42 21.25 0.06
CA MET A 13 11.40 21.89 0.90
C MET A 13 11.70 23.35 1.26
N THR A 14 10.64 24.15 1.25
CA THR A 14 10.56 25.49 1.85
C THR A 14 10.25 25.39 3.35
N ALA A 15 10.50 26.46 4.11
CA ALA A 15 10.19 26.51 5.54
C ALA A 15 8.71 26.21 5.86
N ALA A 16 7.80 26.67 4.99
CA ALA A 16 6.37 26.36 5.12
C ALA A 16 6.06 24.87 4.92
N GLU A 17 6.69 24.23 3.93
CA GLU A 17 6.55 22.79 3.69
C GLU A 17 7.15 21.97 4.84
N THR A 18 8.29 22.41 5.39
CA THR A 18 8.90 21.78 6.57
C THR A 18 7.99 21.89 7.78
N LEU A 19 7.46 23.09 8.09
CA LEU A 19 6.50 23.28 9.18
C LEU A 19 5.25 22.43 9.00
N HIS A 20 4.74 22.33 7.78
CA HIS A 20 3.60 21.46 7.47
C HIS A 20 3.89 19.98 7.76
N GLN A 21 5.14 19.51 7.65
CA GLN A 21 5.51 18.12 7.96
C GLN A 21 5.71 17.87 9.46
N VAL A 22 6.24 18.84 10.20
CA VAL A 22 6.64 18.65 11.60
C VAL A 22 5.55 19.07 12.61
N THR A 23 4.43 19.59 12.12
CA THR A 23 3.27 20.07 12.89
C THR A 23 2.01 19.26 12.55
N ASP A 24 0.98 19.37 13.39
CA ASP A 24 -0.29 18.67 13.20
C ASP A 24 -1.40 19.55 12.57
N VAL A 25 -1.03 20.72 12.06
CA VAL A 25 -1.97 21.69 11.47
C VAL A 25 -2.74 21.08 10.29
N SER A 26 -2.05 20.29 9.46
CA SER A 26 -2.61 19.67 8.26
C SER A 26 -3.28 18.32 8.49
N THR A 27 -2.84 17.58 9.51
CA THR A 27 -3.41 16.26 9.86
C THR A 27 -4.73 16.41 10.61
N ASP A 28 -4.86 17.45 11.43
CA ASP A 28 -6.08 17.74 12.18
C ASP A 28 -6.30 19.25 12.36
N GLY A 29 -6.87 19.89 11.33
CA GLY A 29 -7.15 21.32 11.30
C GLY A 29 -8.35 21.78 12.14
N ARG A 30 -9.04 20.91 12.88
CA ARG A 30 -10.28 21.26 13.61
C ARG A 30 -10.08 22.33 14.68
N PHE A 31 -8.89 22.45 15.25
CA PHE A 31 -8.57 23.48 16.24
C PHE A 31 -8.58 24.90 15.66
N LEU A 32 -8.53 25.05 14.34
CA LEU A 32 -8.63 26.33 13.63
C LEU A 32 -10.07 26.87 13.54
N GLU A 33 -11.06 26.12 14.04
CA GLU A 33 -12.47 26.53 14.11
C GLU A 33 -12.68 27.70 15.09
N ASN A 34 -11.94 27.70 16.21
CA ASN A 34 -11.97 28.75 17.24
C ASN A 34 -10.54 29.13 17.65
N VAL A 35 -10.00 30.19 17.06
CA VAL A 35 -8.63 30.67 17.31
C VAL A 35 -8.67 31.85 18.27
N ILE A 36 -8.06 31.67 19.44
CA ILE A 36 -7.91 32.67 20.49
C ILE A 36 -6.44 33.10 20.53
N VAL A 37 -6.19 34.38 20.26
CA VAL A 37 -4.83 34.94 20.26
C VAL A 37 -4.72 36.00 21.33
N VAL A 38 -3.76 35.81 22.24
CA VAL A 38 -3.36 36.78 23.26
C VAL A 38 -2.08 37.44 22.78
N GLU A 39 -2.19 38.72 22.44
CA GLU A 39 -1.08 39.59 22.10
C GLU A 39 -0.38 40.04 23.37
N LEU A 40 0.94 39.86 23.42
CA LEU A 40 1.80 40.23 24.54
C LEU A 40 2.89 41.19 24.04
N ALA A 41 3.14 42.26 24.79
CA ALA A 41 4.25 43.17 24.54
C ALA A 41 4.91 43.57 25.86
N ARG A 42 6.22 43.84 25.83
CA ARG A 42 6.94 44.41 26.97
C ARG A 42 7.17 45.89 26.73
N GLU A 43 6.71 46.71 27.67
CA GLU A 43 6.91 48.15 27.65
C GLU A 43 7.29 48.59 29.07
N GLU A 44 8.43 49.27 29.22
CA GLU A 44 8.92 49.79 30.51
C GLU A 44 8.94 48.72 31.64
N GLU A 45 9.45 47.52 31.33
CA GLU A 45 9.52 46.36 32.25
C GLU A 45 8.17 45.77 32.70
N ARG A 46 7.04 46.28 32.21
CA ARG A 46 5.70 45.71 32.47
C ARG A 46 5.19 44.91 31.28
N LEU A 47 4.51 43.81 31.58
CA LEU A 47 3.84 42.99 30.57
C LEU A 47 2.49 43.63 30.22
N LYS A 48 2.34 44.08 28.97
CA LYS A 48 1.04 44.46 28.41
C LYS A 48 0.46 43.29 27.64
N TYR A 49 -0.84 43.07 27.77
CA TYR A 49 -1.54 42.03 27.04
C TYR A 49 -2.90 42.52 26.54
N ALA A 50 -3.28 42.05 25.37
CA ALA A 50 -4.61 42.24 24.81
C ALA A 50 -5.06 40.96 24.09
N ILE A 51 -6.36 40.70 24.09
CA ILE A 51 -6.92 39.56 23.37
C ILE A 51 -7.49 40.04 22.03
N LEU A 52 -7.09 39.39 20.94
CA LEU A 52 -7.68 39.63 19.63
C LEU A 52 -9.13 39.12 19.62
N PRO A 53 -10.00 39.65 18.73
CA PRO A 53 -11.32 39.08 18.51
C PRO A 53 -11.25 37.58 18.21
N LEU A 54 -12.24 36.81 18.66
CA LEU A 54 -12.33 35.37 18.35
C LEU A 54 -12.36 35.18 16.84
N MET A 55 -11.39 34.43 16.31
CA MET A 55 -11.23 34.18 14.88
C MET A 55 -11.63 32.75 14.52
N THR A 56 -12.04 32.58 13.27
CA THR A 56 -12.21 31.27 12.62
C THR A 56 -11.35 31.25 11.36
N TRP A 57 -10.44 30.27 11.25
CA TRP A 57 -9.51 30.15 10.12
C TRP A 57 -9.93 28.95 9.25
N GLY A 58 -10.95 29.15 8.44
CA GLY A 58 -11.55 28.13 7.58
C GLY A 58 -12.98 28.49 7.19
N GLY A 59 -13.68 27.55 6.56
CA GLY A 59 -15.08 27.68 6.16
C GLY A 59 -15.88 26.41 6.49
N TYR A 60 -17.20 26.45 6.28
CA TYR A 60 -18.05 25.28 6.40
C TYR A 60 -18.56 24.88 5.02
N ASP A 61 -18.21 23.67 4.59
CA ASP A 61 -18.70 23.10 3.33
C ASP A 61 -19.89 22.16 3.60
N GLU A 62 -20.86 22.16 2.68
CA GLU A 62 -21.96 21.20 2.70
C GLU A 62 -21.45 19.82 2.29
N VAL A 63 -21.42 18.85 3.21
CA VAL A 63 -21.05 17.46 2.88
C VAL A 63 -22.31 16.60 2.72
N GLU A 64 -22.44 15.94 1.57
CA GLU A 64 -23.45 14.90 1.38
C GLU A 64 -23.13 13.70 2.28
N GLY A 65 -23.96 13.47 3.29
CA GLY A 65 -23.82 12.31 4.17
C GLY A 65 -23.97 10.99 3.41
N GLY A 66 -22.87 10.24 3.30
CA GLY A 66 -22.83 8.87 2.77
C GLY A 66 -23.54 7.88 3.70
N GLY A 67 -24.87 7.88 3.69
CA GLY A 67 -25.67 6.93 4.45
C GLY A 67 -27.09 6.83 3.90
N LYS A 68 -27.36 5.76 3.14
CA LYS A 68 -28.74 5.35 2.78
C LYS A 68 -29.47 4.93 4.06
N LYS A 69 -30.12 5.87 4.75
CA LYS A 69 -31.32 5.58 5.55
C LYS A 69 -32.51 6.25 4.87
N LYS A 70 -33.56 5.47 4.61
CA LYS A 70 -34.84 5.94 4.05
C LYS A 70 -35.43 6.98 5.03
N GLY A 71 -35.44 8.24 4.61
CA GLY A 71 -35.96 9.38 5.38
C GLY A 71 -34.95 10.52 5.45
N GLY A 72 -35.08 11.51 4.56
CA GLY A 72 -34.43 12.83 4.59
C GLY A 72 -32.90 12.84 4.78
N LYS A 73 -32.13 13.08 3.72
CA LYS A 73 -30.68 13.40 3.81
C LYS A 73 -30.49 14.60 4.75
N LYS A 74 -30.01 14.38 5.97
CA LYS A 74 -29.60 15.46 6.87
C LYS A 74 -28.25 15.97 6.38
N LYS A 75 -28.25 17.13 5.71
CA LYS A 75 -27.02 17.83 5.32
C LYS A 75 -26.21 18.11 6.58
N LYS A 76 -24.92 17.74 6.61
CA LYS A 76 -24.02 18.05 7.72
C LYS A 76 -22.97 19.00 7.19
N ALA A 77 -22.94 20.23 7.71
CA ALA A 77 -21.84 21.15 7.46
C ALA A 77 -20.57 20.59 8.11
N ALA A 78 -19.46 20.53 7.36
CA ALA A 78 -18.17 20.13 7.88
C ALA A 78 -17.21 21.31 7.78
N PHE A 79 -16.51 21.61 8.88
CA PHE A 79 -15.48 22.64 8.90
C PHE A 79 -14.28 22.21 8.05
N VAL A 80 -13.87 23.06 7.11
CA VAL A 80 -12.69 22.93 6.26
C VAL A 80 -11.71 24.02 6.66
N ALA A 81 -10.60 23.60 7.28
CA ALA A 81 -9.63 24.51 7.85
C ALA A 81 -8.73 25.17 6.81
N ASP A 82 -8.38 26.44 7.01
CA ASP A 82 -7.33 27.13 6.24
C ASP A 82 -5.96 26.74 6.83
N THR A 83 -5.44 25.58 6.42
CA THR A 83 -4.18 25.03 6.93
C THR A 83 -2.97 25.90 6.56
N ALA A 84 -3.03 26.63 5.43
CA ALA A 84 -1.99 27.56 5.02
C ALA A 84 -1.88 28.72 6.01
N ARG A 85 -2.99 29.34 6.40
CA ARG A 85 -2.99 30.34 7.48
C ARG A 85 -2.65 29.72 8.83
N GLY A 86 -3.10 28.50 9.08
CA GLY A 86 -2.81 27.74 10.30
C GLY A 86 -1.32 27.59 10.63
N LEU A 87 -0.44 27.59 9.63
CA LEU A 87 1.02 27.58 9.83
C LEU A 87 1.56 28.80 10.58
N ALA A 88 0.79 29.90 10.68
CA ALA A 88 1.14 31.02 11.54
C ALA A 88 1.07 30.68 13.03
N LEU A 89 0.26 29.69 13.42
CA LEU A 89 0.12 29.20 14.79
C LEU A 89 0.31 27.68 14.83
N PRO A 90 1.54 27.19 14.59
CA PRO A 90 1.80 25.77 14.49
C PRO A 90 1.65 25.07 15.84
N TYR A 91 1.01 23.90 15.85
CA TYR A 91 0.82 23.07 17.04
C TYR A 91 1.18 21.62 16.79
N ALA A 92 1.44 20.88 17.88
CA ALA A 92 1.64 19.44 17.87
C ALA A 92 0.63 18.77 18.82
N LEU A 93 0.08 17.63 18.39
CA LEU A 93 -0.88 16.83 19.12
C LEU A 93 -0.20 15.68 19.85
N ALA A 94 -0.86 15.21 20.91
CA ALA A 94 -0.45 14.02 21.63
C ALA A 94 -0.71 12.77 20.78
N SER A 95 0.35 12.03 20.45
CA SER A 95 0.27 10.78 19.67
C SER A 95 -0.12 9.55 20.52
N GLY A 96 -0.15 9.69 21.85
CA GLY A 96 -0.54 8.65 22.81
C GLY A 96 -0.87 9.23 24.20
N GLY A 97 -1.36 8.42 25.13
CA GLY A 97 -1.75 8.89 26.47
C GLY A 97 -2.99 9.80 26.48
N ASN A 98 -3.20 10.56 27.58
CA ASN A 98 -4.34 11.47 27.68
C ASN A 98 -4.06 12.78 26.91
N PRO A 99 -4.80 13.11 25.83
CA PRO A 99 -4.54 14.26 24.99
C PRO A 99 -4.87 15.61 25.66
N THR A 100 -5.56 15.60 26.80
CA THR A 100 -5.89 16.81 27.56
C THR A 100 -4.73 17.29 28.46
N VAL A 101 -3.73 16.43 28.70
CA VAL A 101 -2.56 16.70 29.54
C VAL A 101 -1.41 17.22 28.66
N PRO A 102 -0.55 18.15 29.13
CA PRO A 102 0.62 18.59 28.38
C PRO A 102 1.63 17.46 28.16
N GLN A 103 2.01 17.24 26.90
CA GLN A 103 2.95 16.18 26.50
C GLN A 103 4.09 16.73 25.63
N GLY A 104 5.32 16.26 25.87
CA GLY A 104 6.51 16.74 25.19
C GLY A 104 6.86 18.21 25.51
N ARG A 105 7.63 18.83 24.62
CA ARG A 105 8.08 20.23 24.72
C ARG A 105 7.48 21.06 23.59
N TYR A 106 7.10 22.31 23.88
CA TYR A 106 6.52 23.23 22.89
C TYR A 106 7.57 24.22 22.39
N GLY A 107 7.61 24.42 21.06
CA GLY A 107 8.52 25.41 20.44
C GLY A 107 8.00 26.84 20.60
N VAL A 108 6.67 27.00 20.53
CA VAL A 108 5.96 28.27 20.73
C VAL A 108 4.73 28.04 21.60
N ALA A 109 4.23 29.10 22.24
CA ALA A 109 3.10 29.05 23.17
C ALA A 109 1.74 28.96 22.43
N VAL A 110 1.56 27.89 21.65
CA VAL A 110 0.35 27.61 20.87
C VAL A 110 -0.20 26.25 21.29
N TYR A 111 -1.41 26.25 21.82
CA TYR A 111 -1.96 25.11 22.56
C TYR A 111 -3.34 24.68 22.04
N PRO A 112 -3.47 23.44 21.53
CA PRO A 112 -4.76 22.89 21.14
C PRO A 112 -5.58 22.52 22.39
N ALA A 113 -6.87 22.89 22.36
CA ALA A 113 -7.84 22.63 23.41
C ALA A 113 -9.02 21.81 22.85
N TYR A 114 -9.24 20.64 23.45
CA TYR A 114 -10.32 19.73 23.07
C TYR A 114 -11.66 20.17 23.67
N PRO A 115 -12.81 19.76 23.09
CA PRO A 115 -14.14 20.14 23.56
C PRO A 115 -14.38 19.90 25.05
N ASN A 116 -13.90 18.76 25.57
CA ASN A 116 -14.02 18.43 27.00
C ASN A 116 -13.19 19.33 27.93
N SER A 117 -12.14 19.94 27.41
CA SER A 117 -11.35 20.94 28.13
C SER A 117 -12.01 22.33 28.00
N VAL A 118 -12.45 22.69 26.80
CA VAL A 118 -13.14 23.96 26.50
C VAL A 118 -14.39 24.14 27.35
N SER A 119 -15.17 23.08 27.56
CA SER A 119 -16.37 23.13 28.40
C SER A 119 -16.09 23.41 29.89
N LYS A 120 -14.88 23.11 30.37
CA LYS A 120 -14.44 23.39 31.76
C LYS A 120 -13.76 24.74 31.90
N MET A 121 -13.26 25.28 30.79
CA MET A 121 -12.50 26.54 30.72
C MET A 121 -13.38 27.80 30.65
N THR A 122 -14.67 27.68 30.98
CA THR A 122 -15.53 28.85 31.31
C THR A 122 -15.16 29.46 32.66
N ILE A 123 -14.39 28.74 33.48
CA ILE A 123 -13.86 29.19 34.75
C ILE A 123 -12.39 29.58 34.54
N SER A 124 -12.03 30.82 34.90
CA SER A 124 -10.68 31.36 34.70
C SER A 124 -9.59 30.53 35.39
N ASP A 125 -9.87 29.92 36.53
CA ASP A 125 -8.91 29.09 37.25
C ASP A 125 -8.52 27.83 36.46
N GLU A 126 -9.47 27.27 35.71
CA GLU A 126 -9.21 26.12 34.82
C GLU A 126 -8.36 26.54 33.63
N VAL A 127 -8.57 27.75 33.10
CA VAL A 127 -7.73 28.34 32.04
C VAL A 127 -6.31 28.58 32.55
N ALA A 128 -6.16 29.21 33.72
CA ALA A 128 -4.86 29.45 34.33
C ALA A 128 -4.10 28.14 34.57
N ARG A 129 -4.79 27.10 35.05
CA ARG A 129 -4.21 25.75 35.23
C ARG A 129 -3.82 25.11 33.90
N PHE A 130 -4.64 25.27 32.85
CA PHE A 130 -4.36 24.77 31.52
C PHE A 130 -3.11 25.41 30.91
N LEU A 131 -2.98 26.75 31.03
CA LEU A 131 -1.87 27.53 30.51
C LEU A 131 -0.58 27.29 31.28
N ARG A 132 -0.60 27.37 32.62
CA ARG A 132 0.59 27.19 33.49
C ARG A 132 1.34 25.90 33.14
N LYS A 133 0.61 24.79 33.15
CA LYS A 133 1.15 23.45 32.86
C LYS A 133 1.79 23.30 31.47
N ARG A 134 1.44 24.16 30.51
CA ARG A 134 1.97 24.16 29.14
C ARG A 134 3.08 25.18 28.93
N LEU A 135 2.97 26.35 29.57
CA LEU A 135 4.02 27.36 29.62
C LEU A 135 5.30 26.78 30.24
N ASP A 136 5.19 26.00 31.33
CA ASP A 136 6.33 25.30 31.95
C ASP A 136 7.09 24.36 30.99
N LYS A 137 6.44 23.93 29.90
CA LYS A 137 7.02 23.04 28.88
C LYS A 137 7.39 23.74 27.57
N THR A 138 7.28 25.07 27.50
CA THR A 138 7.59 25.86 26.31
C THR A 138 9.01 26.42 26.39
N LEU A 139 9.85 26.13 25.40
CA LEU A 139 11.30 26.35 25.49
C LEU A 139 11.73 27.83 25.39
N ASN A 140 11.09 28.59 24.50
CA ASN A 140 11.57 29.91 24.09
C ASN A 140 10.56 31.03 24.45
N LEU A 141 10.05 31.00 25.68
CA LEU A 141 9.21 32.08 26.21
C LEU A 141 10.06 33.32 26.49
N PRO A 142 9.75 34.49 25.88
CA PRO A 142 10.54 35.71 26.11
C PRO A 142 10.42 36.26 27.54
N VAL A 143 9.33 35.91 28.24
CA VAL A 143 9.00 36.40 29.58
C VAL A 143 8.37 35.27 30.37
N ASP A 144 8.65 35.19 31.67
CA ASP A 144 7.96 34.30 32.60
C ASP A 144 6.55 34.87 32.90
N ILE A 145 5.52 34.11 32.53
CA ILE A 145 4.11 34.52 32.70
C ILE A 145 3.57 33.80 33.93
N ALA A 146 3.67 34.45 35.09
CA ALA A 146 3.30 33.87 36.37
C ALA A 146 2.40 34.82 37.20
N GLY A 147 1.82 34.27 38.27
CA GLY A 147 1.05 35.04 39.26
C GLY A 147 -0.12 35.82 38.65
N SER A 148 -0.21 37.10 39.03
CA SER A 148 -1.33 37.99 38.68
C SER A 148 -1.54 38.18 37.18
N ASP A 149 -0.46 38.17 36.38
CA ASP A 149 -0.54 38.37 34.93
C ASP A 149 -1.20 37.17 34.25
N LEU A 150 -0.83 35.95 34.67
CA LEU A 150 -1.45 34.73 34.18
C LEU A 150 -2.94 34.68 34.53
N ASP A 151 -3.31 35.06 35.75
CA ASP A 151 -4.71 35.06 36.21
C ASP A 151 -5.55 36.10 35.45
N ALA A 152 -4.95 37.21 35.04
CA ALA A 152 -5.63 38.24 34.26
C ALA A 152 -5.79 37.84 32.77
N ILE A 153 -4.76 37.22 32.17
CA ILE A 153 -4.86 36.61 30.84
C ILE A 153 -5.93 35.51 30.84
N ALA A 154 -5.92 34.65 31.86
CA ALA A 154 -6.87 33.55 32.00
C ALA A 154 -8.32 34.04 32.07
N ARG A 155 -8.59 35.15 32.77
CA ARG A 155 -9.91 35.79 32.81
C ARG A 155 -10.39 36.25 31.43
N GLN A 156 -9.53 36.88 30.63
CA GLN A 156 -9.90 37.31 29.27
C GLN A 156 -10.15 36.13 28.33
N VAL A 157 -9.30 35.11 28.39
CA VAL A 157 -9.46 33.87 27.59
C VAL A 157 -10.74 33.15 27.98
N SER A 158 -11.07 33.06 29.28
CA SER A 158 -12.31 32.47 29.79
C SER A 158 -13.55 33.11 29.16
N GLY A 159 -13.58 34.45 29.04
CA GLY A 159 -14.70 35.16 28.41
C GLY A 159 -14.85 34.89 26.90
N LEU A 160 -13.77 34.58 26.17
CA LEU A 160 -13.90 34.10 24.79
C LEU A 160 -14.32 32.63 24.71
N ILE A 161 -13.88 31.80 25.67
CA ILE A 161 -14.29 30.39 25.77
C ILE A 161 -15.79 30.28 26.06
N GLU A 162 -16.39 31.19 26.83
CA GLU A 162 -17.85 31.27 27.00
C GLU A 162 -18.56 31.43 25.65
N LYS A 163 -18.10 32.35 24.79
CA LYS A 163 -18.62 32.52 23.44
C LYS A 163 -18.45 31.27 22.57
N VAL A 164 -17.34 30.55 22.73
CA VAL A 164 -17.14 29.26 22.05
C VAL A 164 -18.18 28.24 22.54
N ASN A 165 -18.42 28.15 23.85
CA ASN A 165 -19.41 27.23 24.41
C ASN A 165 -20.85 27.58 23.99
N GLU A 166 -21.20 28.86 23.87
CA GLU A 166 -22.48 29.29 23.31
C GLU A 166 -22.67 28.78 21.86
N LYS A 167 -21.64 28.85 21.03
CA LYS A 167 -21.62 28.29 19.67
C LYS A 167 -21.73 26.76 19.65
N VAL A 168 -21.15 26.06 20.64
CA VAL A 168 -21.29 24.61 20.80
C VAL A 168 -22.73 24.24 21.15
N ILE A 169 -23.35 24.97 22.08
CA ILE A 169 -24.75 24.75 22.52
C ILE A 169 -25.72 24.93 21.34
N THR A 170 -25.50 25.97 20.52
CA THR A 170 -26.28 26.25 19.30
C THR A 170 -25.92 25.33 18.13
N LYS A 171 -24.93 24.45 18.29
CA LYS A 171 -24.42 23.49 17.28
C LYS A 171 -23.83 24.15 16.04
N GLU A 172 -23.32 25.37 16.19
CA GLU A 172 -22.62 26.10 15.14
C GLU A 172 -21.18 25.60 14.95
N ASN A 173 -20.55 25.07 16.00
CA ASN A 173 -19.19 24.55 15.97
C ASN A 173 -19.06 23.28 16.87
N GLN A 174 -17.92 22.59 16.80
CA GLN A 174 -17.66 21.35 17.57
C GLN A 174 -16.95 21.57 18.91
N GLY A 175 -16.52 22.80 19.19
CA GLY A 175 -15.88 23.18 20.45
C GLY A 175 -14.38 22.88 20.52
N TYR A 176 -13.73 22.64 19.38
CA TYR A 176 -12.27 22.61 19.29
C TYR A 176 -11.74 24.04 19.27
N ALA A 177 -10.68 24.34 20.04
CA ALA A 177 -10.11 25.68 20.09
C ALA A 177 -8.58 25.65 20.07
N LEU A 178 -7.97 26.71 19.54
CA LEU A 178 -6.53 26.94 19.57
C LEU A 178 -6.25 28.19 20.40
N ILE A 179 -5.46 28.07 21.47
CA ILE A 179 -5.09 29.19 22.34
C ILE A 179 -3.61 29.51 22.09
N ALA A 180 -3.32 30.70 21.58
CA ALA A 180 -1.98 31.16 21.27
C ALA A 180 -1.62 32.40 22.10
N LEU A 181 -0.46 32.35 22.76
CA LEU A 181 0.17 33.50 23.41
C LEU A 181 1.32 33.94 22.52
N ILE A 182 1.17 35.09 21.86
CA ILE A 182 2.12 35.60 20.89
C ILE A 182 2.84 36.81 21.45
N PHE A 183 4.15 36.88 21.23
CA PHE A 183 4.99 38.00 21.66
C PHE A 183 5.68 38.57 20.42
N PRO A 184 5.11 39.60 19.77
CA PRO A 184 5.71 40.16 18.58
C PRO A 184 6.94 41.00 18.95
N ASP A 185 8.11 40.54 18.51
CA ASP A 185 9.40 41.20 18.77
C ASP A 185 10.36 40.97 17.59
N SER A 186 11.22 41.95 17.34
CA SER A 186 12.25 41.97 16.31
C SER A 186 13.14 40.72 16.25
N GLY A 187 13.35 40.02 17.37
CA GLY A 187 14.09 38.75 17.45
C GLY A 187 13.24 37.48 17.52
N GLY A 188 11.92 37.61 17.70
CA GLY A 188 10.99 36.50 17.93
C GLY A 188 10.39 35.89 16.66
N PRO A 189 9.56 34.83 16.80
CA PRO A 189 8.84 34.20 15.69
C PRO A 189 7.64 35.01 15.19
N TYR A 190 7.22 36.04 15.93
CA TYR A 190 6.13 36.94 15.56
C TYR A 190 6.66 38.38 15.47
N LEU A 191 6.13 39.15 14.53
CA LEU A 191 6.57 40.51 14.23
C LEU A 191 5.38 41.45 14.05
N TYR A 192 5.61 42.73 14.35
CA TYR A 192 4.74 43.81 13.91
C TYR A 192 5.16 44.31 12.54
N VAL A 193 4.19 44.47 11.63
CA VAL A 193 4.38 45.09 10.32
C VAL A 193 3.34 46.16 10.06
N ASN A 194 3.69 47.17 9.25
CA ASN A 194 2.81 48.30 8.97
C ASN A 194 1.78 48.02 7.86
N ARG A 195 1.90 46.88 7.16
CA ARG A 195 0.99 46.46 6.08
C ARG A 195 0.76 44.95 6.19
N ALA A 196 -0.48 44.53 5.99
CA ALA A 196 -0.81 43.11 5.95
C ALA A 196 -0.05 42.42 4.80
N PRO A 197 0.53 41.23 5.01
CA PRO A 197 1.20 40.48 3.96
C PRO A 197 0.18 40.03 2.91
N VAL A 198 0.63 39.87 1.67
CA VAL A 198 -0.21 39.36 0.59
C VAL A 198 -0.55 37.90 0.87
N LYS A 199 -1.78 37.47 0.53
CA LYS A 199 -2.15 36.06 0.67
C LYS A 199 -1.20 35.19 -0.15
N GLY A 200 -0.56 34.21 0.50
CA GLY A 200 0.45 33.34 -0.14
C GLY A 200 1.88 33.87 -0.09
N ASP A 201 2.15 34.92 0.70
CA ASP A 201 3.51 35.34 1.04
C ASP A 201 4.31 34.16 1.63
N ARG A 202 5.54 33.97 1.14
CA ARG A 202 6.40 32.82 1.48
C ARG A 202 7.12 32.99 2.82
N GLN A 203 7.26 34.22 3.29
CA GLN A 203 8.03 34.56 4.48
C GLN A 203 7.13 34.88 5.67
N TYR A 204 6.02 35.58 5.42
CA TYR A 204 5.15 36.09 6.48
C TYR A 204 3.70 35.62 6.33
N ILE A 205 3.13 35.06 7.39
CA ILE A 205 1.70 34.70 7.42
C ILE A 205 0.97 35.56 8.45
N LEU A 206 -0.17 36.13 8.04
CA LEU A 206 -0.97 37.01 8.89
C LEU A 206 -1.64 36.24 10.04
N VAL A 207 -1.36 36.67 11.27
CA VAL A 207 -2.10 36.23 12.46
C VAL A 207 -3.36 37.09 12.61
N GLY A 208 -3.21 38.41 12.70
CA GLY A 208 -4.31 39.36 12.86
C GLY A 208 -3.83 40.80 12.99
N GLU A 209 -4.75 41.73 13.20
CA GLU A 209 -4.44 43.13 13.51
C GLU A 209 -4.08 43.29 15.00
N SER A 210 -3.11 44.15 15.30
CA SER A 210 -2.67 44.43 16.67
C SER A 210 -3.70 45.27 17.41
N ILE A 211 -4.02 44.86 18.64
CA ILE A 211 -4.87 45.61 19.56
C ILE A 211 -4.02 46.54 20.42
N LEU A 212 -2.82 46.12 20.82
CA LEU A 212 -1.89 46.95 21.60
C LEU A 212 -1.34 48.12 20.78
N PHE A 213 -1.15 47.96 19.47
CA PHE A 213 -0.62 48.97 18.56
C PHE A 213 -1.52 49.09 17.31
N PRO A 214 -2.64 49.83 17.40
CA PRO A 214 -3.59 50.00 16.30
C PRO A 214 -2.92 50.46 14.99
N GLY A 215 -3.37 49.89 13.86
CA GLY A 215 -2.79 50.14 12.53
C GLY A 215 -1.55 49.30 12.20
N LYS A 216 -1.06 48.49 13.13
CA LYS A 216 -0.05 47.45 12.86
C LYS A 216 -0.69 46.07 12.75
N TYR A 217 -0.05 45.20 11.98
CA TYR A 217 -0.44 43.80 11.82
C TYR A 217 0.57 42.89 12.49
N ILE A 218 0.07 41.81 13.08
CA ILE A 218 0.86 40.74 13.64
C ILE A 218 1.04 39.68 12.57
N VAL A 219 2.30 39.39 12.23
CA VAL A 219 2.67 38.33 11.29
C VAL A 219 3.60 37.33 11.95
N ALA A 220 3.50 36.08 11.51
CA ALA A 220 4.43 35.04 11.86
C ALA A 220 5.55 34.97 10.82
N ASP A 221 6.81 34.97 11.27
CA ASP A 221 7.98 34.71 10.44
C ASP A 221 8.20 33.19 10.35
N ILE A 222 7.95 32.64 9.17
CA ILE A 222 7.91 31.19 8.93
C ILE A 222 9.28 30.54 9.14
N ALA A 223 10.36 31.19 8.73
CA ALA A 223 11.71 30.65 8.91
C ALA A 223 12.10 30.60 10.40
N ARG A 224 11.68 31.60 11.18
CA ARG A 224 11.93 31.61 12.64
C ARG A 224 11.05 30.60 13.37
N LEU A 225 9.77 30.49 13.01
CA LEU A 225 8.89 29.46 13.57
C LEU A 225 9.45 28.05 13.36
N GLU A 226 9.95 27.77 12.15
CA GLU A 226 10.57 26.49 11.83
C GLU A 226 11.74 26.16 12.78
N LYS A 227 12.63 27.14 13.03
CA LYS A 227 13.76 26.98 13.95
C LYS A 227 13.31 26.60 15.37
N TYR A 228 12.29 27.28 15.90
CA TYR A 228 11.76 27.04 17.24
C TYR A 228 11.11 25.66 17.35
N PHE A 229 10.43 25.21 16.28
CA PHE A 229 9.85 23.87 16.23
C PHE A 229 10.92 22.78 16.20
N TRP A 230 12.01 22.97 15.45
CA TRP A 230 13.12 22.02 15.45
C TRP A 230 13.78 21.86 16.83
N GLU A 231 13.93 22.95 17.58
CA GLU A 231 14.43 22.92 18.95
C GLU A 231 13.51 22.13 19.88
N SER A 232 12.20 22.32 19.77
CA SER A 232 11.19 21.53 20.49
C SER A 232 11.24 20.03 20.16
N LYS A 233 11.40 19.68 18.88
CA LYS A 233 11.55 18.28 18.46
C LYS A 233 12.84 17.65 18.98
N MET A 234 13.96 18.38 18.94
CA MET A 234 15.23 17.91 19.51
C MET A 234 15.09 17.64 21.02
N ALA A 235 14.42 18.52 21.75
CA ALA A 235 14.16 18.34 23.17
C ALA A 235 13.27 17.13 23.47
N GLU A 236 12.32 16.78 22.60
CA GLU A 236 11.55 15.52 22.70
C GLU A 236 12.47 14.29 22.57
N GLY A 237 13.42 14.31 21.63
CA GLY A 237 14.42 13.24 21.49
C GLY A 237 15.32 13.10 22.73
N MET A 238 15.67 14.22 23.39
CA MET A 238 16.51 14.21 24.61
C MET A 238 15.87 13.44 25.77
N GLU A 239 14.54 13.42 25.86
CA GLU A 239 13.80 12.70 26.92
C GLU A 239 14.06 11.18 26.91
N LYS A 240 14.56 10.63 25.80
CA LYS A 240 14.84 9.19 25.63
C LYS A 240 16.33 8.87 25.43
N GLY A 241 17.19 9.79 25.84
CA GLY A 241 18.64 9.60 25.90
C GLY A 241 19.40 10.65 25.07
N ARG A 242 20.61 10.94 25.55
CA ARG A 242 21.55 11.91 24.95
C ARG A 242 22.96 11.31 24.89
N ARG A 243 23.74 11.70 23.87
CA ARG A 243 25.16 11.41 23.70
C ARG A 243 25.89 12.63 23.11
N GLU A 244 27.21 12.56 23.05
CA GLU A 244 28.08 13.60 22.48
C GLU A 244 28.59 13.26 21.07
N LYS A 245 28.13 12.15 20.51
CA LYS A 245 28.52 11.67 19.18
C LYS A 245 27.32 11.15 18.43
N CYS A 246 27.17 11.56 17.17
CA CYS A 246 26.17 11.00 16.28
C CYS A 246 26.58 9.61 15.77
N SER A 247 25.68 8.63 15.91
CA SER A 247 25.86 7.25 15.46
C SER A 247 25.81 7.08 13.93
N ILE A 248 25.23 8.04 13.20
CA ILE A 248 25.11 7.96 11.72
C ILE A 248 26.26 8.68 11.03
N CYS A 249 26.44 9.99 11.30
CA CYS A 249 27.44 10.80 10.60
C CYS A 249 28.79 10.87 11.33
N GLY A 250 28.86 10.41 12.59
CA GLY A 250 30.09 10.39 13.37
C GLY A 250 30.53 11.73 13.96
N ARG A 251 29.80 12.84 13.70
CA ARG A 251 30.12 14.16 14.26
C ARG A 251 30.08 14.14 15.79
N GLN A 252 31.03 14.84 16.39
CA GLN A 252 31.15 15.05 17.84
C GLN A 252 30.36 16.31 18.20
N GLU A 253 29.07 16.14 18.48
CA GLU A 253 28.14 17.21 18.85
C GLU A 253 26.99 16.60 19.67
N GLU A 254 26.15 17.45 20.27
CA GLU A 254 24.97 16.98 21.00
C GLU A 254 24.09 16.11 20.08
N ALA A 255 23.91 14.87 20.51
CA ALA A 255 23.13 13.87 19.81
C ALA A 255 22.03 13.31 20.71
N VAL A 256 20.85 13.13 20.16
CA VAL A 256 19.63 12.75 20.89
C VAL A 256 19.11 11.40 20.41
N SER A 257 18.25 10.76 21.18
CA SER A 257 17.58 9.53 20.76
C SER A 257 16.84 9.71 19.42
N PRO A 258 16.75 8.67 18.57
CA PRO A 258 15.97 8.67 17.35
C PRO A 258 14.47 8.61 17.61
N TYR A 259 14.05 8.57 18.88
CA TYR A 259 12.66 8.71 19.27
C TYR A 259 12.04 9.97 18.65
N CYS A 260 10.99 9.78 17.87
CA CYS A 260 10.15 10.86 17.37
C CYS A 260 8.74 10.33 17.13
N LYS A 261 7.74 11.14 17.47
CA LYS A 261 6.33 10.82 17.22
C LYS A 261 5.96 10.69 15.74
N ALA A 262 6.75 11.30 14.85
CA ALA A 262 6.55 11.18 13.40
C ALA A 262 6.79 9.74 12.90
N TRP A 263 7.53 8.91 13.65
CA TRP A 263 7.83 7.53 13.27
C TRP A 263 7.56 6.54 14.40
N ASN A 264 6.32 6.03 14.46
CA ASN A 264 5.89 5.09 15.52
C ASN A 264 6.64 3.74 15.53
N TRP A 265 7.50 3.45 14.55
CA TRP A 265 8.26 2.20 14.46
C TRP A 265 9.33 2.09 15.55
N LEU A 266 9.76 3.22 16.12
CA LEU A 266 10.70 3.28 17.24
C LEU A 266 10.02 3.76 18.53
N SER A 267 8.70 3.56 18.63
CA SER A 267 7.99 3.89 19.87
C SER A 267 8.39 2.91 20.97
N TYR A 268 8.76 3.45 22.13
CA TYR A 268 9.03 2.68 23.35
C TYR A 268 7.76 2.13 24.02
N THR A 269 6.56 2.54 23.56
CA THR A 269 5.28 2.02 24.05
C THR A 269 4.98 0.62 23.52
N TRP A 270 5.74 0.18 22.53
CA TRP A 270 5.81 -1.21 22.10
C TRP A 270 6.89 -1.91 22.93
N ASP A 271 6.74 -3.20 23.19
CA ASP A 271 7.84 -4.06 23.67
C ASP A 271 8.88 -4.21 22.55
N ALA A 272 9.51 -3.09 22.18
CA ALA A 272 10.65 -3.10 21.27
C ALA A 272 11.68 -4.08 21.85
N PRO A 273 12.32 -4.93 21.02
CA PRO A 273 13.30 -5.90 21.49
C PRO A 273 14.61 -5.19 21.87
N LEU A 274 14.55 -4.32 22.87
CA LEU A 274 15.70 -3.70 23.50
C LEU A 274 16.34 -4.75 24.41
N SER A 275 17.67 -4.85 24.37
CA SER A 275 18.40 -5.67 25.34
C SER A 275 18.07 -5.21 26.75
N GLU A 276 18.06 -6.14 27.72
CA GLU A 276 17.73 -5.84 29.13
C GLU A 276 18.47 -4.63 29.69
N LYS A 277 19.73 -4.41 29.30
CA LYS A 277 20.55 -3.25 29.70
C LYS A 277 19.91 -1.89 29.38
N PHE A 278 19.12 -1.79 28.32
CA PHE A 278 18.47 -0.55 27.88
C PHE A 278 16.95 -0.59 28.09
N ARG A 279 16.45 -1.66 28.73
CA ARG A 279 15.05 -1.89 29.05
C ARG A 279 14.81 -1.52 30.52
N GLY A 280 13.73 -0.82 30.82
CA GLY A 280 13.37 -0.36 32.16
C GLY A 280 12.26 0.69 32.12
N ASP A 281 11.92 1.25 33.29
CA ASP A 281 10.89 2.30 33.41
C ASP A 281 11.25 3.57 32.61
N GLU A 282 12.55 3.86 32.48
CA GLU A 282 13.09 4.90 31.61
C GLU A 282 14.00 4.28 30.52
N PRO A 283 13.43 3.90 29.36
CA PRO A 283 14.21 3.27 28.29
C PRO A 283 15.20 4.24 27.63
N ASP A 284 16.45 3.81 27.47
CA ASP A 284 17.52 4.56 26.80
C ASP A 284 17.66 4.12 25.33
N LEU A 285 16.85 4.75 24.48
CA LEU A 285 16.86 4.49 23.04
C LEU A 285 18.12 5.03 22.36
N ALA A 286 18.74 6.09 22.88
CA ALA A 286 20.00 6.59 22.37
C ALA A 286 21.15 5.58 22.54
N GLY A 287 21.14 4.83 23.66
CA GLY A 287 22.06 3.72 23.90
C GLY A 287 21.77 2.48 23.06
N ALA A 288 20.49 2.12 22.93
CA ALA A 288 20.09 0.88 22.26
C ALA A 288 20.14 0.95 20.73
N VAL A 289 19.71 2.07 20.14
CA VAL A 289 19.58 2.25 18.69
C VAL A 289 20.68 3.16 18.14
N GLY A 290 21.22 4.05 18.96
CA GLY A 290 22.20 5.07 18.58
C GLY A 290 21.63 6.48 18.73
N ALA A 291 22.51 7.50 18.78
CA ALA A 291 22.12 8.90 18.96
C ALA A 291 22.31 9.71 17.67
N LEU A 292 21.46 10.69 17.43
CA LEU A 292 21.44 11.51 16.22
C LEU A 292 21.73 12.98 16.55
N CYS A 293 22.71 13.57 15.86
CA CYS A 293 22.91 15.02 15.90
C CYS A 293 21.71 15.75 15.28
N ARG A 294 21.66 17.08 15.47
CA ARG A 294 20.58 17.94 14.93
C ARG A 294 20.29 17.68 13.45
N SER A 295 21.31 17.65 12.59
CA SER A 295 21.12 17.46 11.15
C SER A 295 20.54 16.08 10.79
N CYS A 296 21.05 15.01 11.41
CA CYS A 296 20.54 13.65 11.20
C CYS A 296 19.15 13.45 11.80
N TYR A 297 18.86 14.05 12.96
CA TYR A 297 17.56 13.97 13.62
C TYR A 297 16.49 14.72 12.84
N SER A 298 16.78 15.93 12.33
CA SER A 298 15.87 16.63 11.42
C SER A 298 15.59 15.81 10.17
N SER A 299 16.64 15.24 9.56
CA SER A 299 16.49 14.36 8.39
C SER A 299 15.70 13.08 8.71
N LEU A 300 15.79 12.55 9.93
CA LEU A 300 14.98 11.41 10.37
C LEU A 300 13.49 11.76 10.39
N ILE A 301 13.13 12.86 11.05
CA ILE A 301 11.74 13.31 11.19
C ILE A 301 11.14 13.59 9.81
N MET A 302 11.87 14.32 8.96
CA MET A 302 11.42 14.59 7.60
C MET A 302 11.25 13.30 6.79
N GLY A 303 12.23 12.39 6.86
CA GLY A 303 12.13 11.09 6.20
C GLY A 303 10.93 10.27 6.67
N ALA A 304 10.54 10.37 7.94
CA ALA A 304 9.37 9.69 8.50
C ALA A 304 8.03 10.30 8.03
N GLY A 305 7.96 11.64 7.93
CA GLY A 305 6.83 12.33 7.32
C GLY A 305 6.64 11.91 5.87
N ILE A 306 7.71 12.00 5.08
CA ILE A 306 7.73 11.54 3.68
C ILE A 306 7.34 10.07 3.57
N PHE A 307 7.89 9.19 4.41
CA PHE A 307 7.53 7.77 4.44
C PHE A 307 6.02 7.56 4.60
N SER A 308 5.38 8.35 5.46
CA SER A 308 3.93 8.26 5.71
C SER A 308 3.13 8.73 4.49
N GLU A 309 3.57 9.80 3.81
CA GLU A 309 2.91 10.32 2.61
C GLU A 309 3.04 9.39 1.40
N ILE A 310 4.24 8.85 1.16
CA ILE A 310 4.48 7.93 0.03
C ILE A 310 3.91 6.53 0.26
N SER A 311 3.56 6.19 1.50
CA SER A 311 2.90 4.93 1.82
C SER A 311 1.50 4.87 1.23
N SER A 312 1.13 3.71 0.69
CA SER A 312 -0.18 3.47 0.06
C SER A 312 -0.74 2.12 0.49
N PRO A 313 -2.06 2.01 0.76
CA PRO A 313 -2.65 0.71 1.08
C PRO A 313 -2.66 -0.19 -0.16
N LEU A 314 -2.47 -1.49 0.04
CA LEU A 314 -2.75 -2.48 -0.99
C LEU A 314 -4.26 -2.45 -1.30
N PRO A 315 -4.65 -2.46 -2.59
CA PRO A 315 -6.04 -2.60 -2.99
C PRO A 315 -6.72 -3.78 -2.31
N TYR A 316 -7.99 -3.60 -1.94
CA TYR A 316 -8.76 -4.61 -1.22
C TYR A 316 -8.79 -5.97 -1.93
N TYR A 317 -8.82 -5.99 -3.27
CA TYR A 317 -8.83 -7.22 -4.04
C TYR A 317 -7.54 -8.04 -3.88
N LEU A 318 -6.36 -7.38 -3.80
CA LEU A 318 -5.08 -8.05 -3.54
C LEU A 318 -5.01 -8.57 -2.12
N THR A 319 -5.40 -7.74 -1.15
CA THR A 319 -5.43 -8.15 0.26
C THR A 319 -6.37 -9.33 0.48
N LYS A 320 -7.52 -9.38 -0.21
CA LYS A 320 -8.43 -10.53 -0.18
C LYS A 320 -7.82 -11.78 -0.81
N GLU A 321 -7.18 -11.63 -1.97
CA GLU A 321 -6.49 -12.74 -2.67
C GLU A 321 -5.39 -13.37 -1.79
N LEU A 322 -4.66 -12.56 -1.01
CA LEU A 322 -3.59 -13.01 -0.10
C LEU A 322 -4.03 -14.12 0.86
N PHE A 323 -5.27 -14.05 1.34
CA PHE A 323 -5.82 -15.01 2.30
C PHE A 323 -6.58 -16.18 1.65
N LEU A 324 -6.59 -16.28 0.31
CA LEU A 324 -7.21 -17.39 -0.38
C LEU A 324 -6.29 -18.64 -0.38
N PRO A 325 -6.82 -19.85 -0.12
CA PRO A 325 -6.04 -21.08 -0.22
C PRO A 325 -5.49 -21.32 -1.63
N VAL A 326 -4.24 -21.78 -1.74
CA VAL A 326 -3.62 -22.05 -3.05
C VAL A 326 -4.05 -23.40 -3.61
N ALA A 327 -4.04 -24.45 -2.80
CA ALA A 327 -4.17 -25.82 -3.27
C ALA A 327 -5.59 -26.40 -3.13
N SER A 328 -6.61 -25.56 -2.91
CA SER A 328 -7.99 -26.00 -2.69
C SER A 328 -9.00 -25.12 -3.42
N ALA A 329 -9.65 -25.69 -4.43
CA ALA A 329 -10.78 -25.06 -5.11
C ALA A 329 -11.91 -24.70 -4.11
N ALA A 330 -12.21 -25.58 -3.15
CA ALA A 330 -13.33 -25.37 -2.22
C ALA A 330 -13.01 -24.29 -1.20
N GLY A 331 -11.77 -24.31 -0.71
CA GLY A 331 -11.26 -23.28 0.19
C GLY A 331 -11.27 -21.91 -0.47
N ARG A 332 -10.90 -21.80 -1.76
CA ARG A 332 -10.97 -20.53 -2.50
C ARG A 332 -12.39 -20.00 -2.61
N ASP A 333 -13.34 -20.82 -3.03
CA ASP A 333 -14.73 -20.36 -3.20
C ASP A 333 -15.36 -19.96 -1.87
N ALA A 334 -15.10 -20.72 -0.80
CA ALA A 334 -15.56 -20.40 0.55
C ALA A 334 -14.95 -19.08 1.06
N ALA A 335 -13.63 -18.91 0.92
CA ALA A 335 -12.96 -17.68 1.35
C ALA A 335 -13.35 -16.46 0.50
N LYS A 336 -13.61 -16.63 -0.82
CA LYS A 336 -14.16 -15.58 -1.69
C LYS A 336 -15.54 -15.09 -1.21
N LYS A 337 -16.38 -15.99 -0.69
CA LYS A 337 -17.71 -15.67 -0.14
C LYS A 337 -17.67 -15.06 1.27
N SER A 338 -16.53 -15.13 1.96
CA SER A 338 -16.38 -14.54 3.29
C SER A 338 -16.60 -13.03 3.25
N LYS A 339 -17.35 -12.53 4.24
CA LYS A 339 -17.56 -11.09 4.50
C LYS A 339 -16.50 -10.50 5.43
N ALA A 340 -15.60 -11.33 5.99
CA ALA A 340 -14.54 -10.85 6.86
C ALA A 340 -13.60 -9.94 6.06
N ARG A 341 -13.38 -8.73 6.58
CA ARG A 341 -12.47 -7.76 5.95
C ARG A 341 -11.07 -7.99 6.52
N PRO A 342 -10.09 -8.44 5.72
CA PRO A 342 -8.71 -8.52 6.18
C PRO A 342 -8.18 -7.14 6.58
N PRO A 343 -7.18 -7.09 7.48
CA PRO A 343 -6.54 -5.83 7.87
C PRO A 343 -5.88 -5.15 6.66
N ALA A 344 -5.80 -3.82 6.71
CA ALA A 344 -5.12 -3.06 5.67
C ALA A 344 -3.60 -3.31 5.75
N ILE A 345 -3.01 -3.67 4.62
CA ILE A 345 -1.56 -3.75 4.46
C ILE A 345 -1.15 -2.51 3.67
N TYR A 346 -0.16 -1.78 4.17
CA TYR A 346 0.45 -0.64 3.52
C TYR A 346 1.75 -1.06 2.87
N GLY A 347 2.06 -0.44 1.74
CA GLY A 347 3.32 -0.59 1.03
C GLY A 347 3.97 0.76 0.79
N CYS A 348 5.29 0.78 0.81
CA CYS A 348 6.11 1.95 0.58
C CYS A 348 7.36 1.56 -0.23
N ALA A 349 7.70 2.31 -1.26
CA ALA A 349 8.91 2.10 -2.07
C ALA A 349 9.88 3.25 -1.81
N LEU A 350 11.03 2.93 -1.22
CA LEU A 350 12.07 3.88 -0.87
C LEU A 350 13.14 3.90 -1.94
N ILE A 351 13.54 5.08 -2.39
CA ILE A 351 14.61 5.26 -3.35
C ILE A 351 15.86 5.66 -2.59
N LEU A 352 16.94 4.90 -2.72
CA LEU A 352 18.21 5.15 -2.06
C LEU A 352 19.34 5.16 -3.10
N PRO A 353 20.23 6.15 -3.09
CA PRO A 353 21.41 6.13 -3.95
C PRO A 353 22.33 4.98 -3.54
N PHE A 354 22.82 4.22 -4.52
CA PHE A 354 23.75 3.12 -4.26
C PHE A 354 25.15 3.62 -3.91
N ARG A 355 25.60 4.74 -4.50
CA ARG A 355 26.88 5.38 -4.22
C ARG A 355 26.69 6.68 -3.43
N ARG A 356 27.59 6.95 -2.49
CA ARG A 356 27.63 8.24 -1.78
C ARG A 356 28.02 9.35 -2.77
N GLY A 357 27.33 10.49 -2.71
CA GLY A 357 27.66 11.69 -3.48
C GLY A 357 26.97 11.84 -4.83
N ILE A 358 26.07 10.92 -5.22
CA ILE A 358 25.26 11.06 -6.44
C ILE A 358 24.29 12.25 -6.32
N ASP A 359 23.82 12.56 -5.10
CA ASP A 359 22.90 13.67 -4.81
C ASP A 359 23.50 15.08 -4.99
N VAL A 360 24.77 15.20 -5.40
CA VAL A 360 25.51 16.48 -5.48
C VAL A 360 25.72 16.95 -6.94
N ALA A 361 25.38 16.13 -7.94
CA ALA A 361 25.74 16.37 -9.33
C ALA A 361 24.63 16.93 -10.23
N GLU A 362 23.37 16.98 -9.77
CA GLU A 362 22.24 17.53 -10.54
C GLU A 362 21.83 18.91 -10.02
N SER A 363 21.35 19.79 -10.91
CA SER A 363 20.83 21.10 -10.49
C SER A 363 19.72 20.92 -9.45
N GLY A 364 19.77 21.67 -8.34
CA GLY A 364 18.85 21.49 -7.22
C GLY A 364 17.36 21.59 -7.60
N GLU A 365 17.03 22.30 -8.68
CA GLU A 365 15.66 22.39 -9.22
C GLU A 365 15.18 21.08 -9.85
N MET A 366 16.01 20.40 -10.65
CA MET A 366 15.67 19.10 -11.25
C MET A 366 15.45 18.03 -10.18
N LEU A 367 16.33 18.01 -9.17
CA LEU A 367 16.19 17.09 -8.05
C LEU A 367 14.91 17.38 -7.26
N LYS A 368 14.56 18.66 -7.05
CA LYS A 368 13.30 19.04 -6.41
C LYS A 368 12.09 18.50 -7.18
N GLU A 369 12.02 18.70 -8.50
CA GLU A 369 10.91 18.18 -9.31
C GLU A 369 10.77 16.65 -9.22
N ALA A 370 11.89 15.93 -9.18
CA ALA A 370 11.89 14.48 -9.02
C ALA A 370 11.37 14.06 -7.62
N LEU A 371 11.82 14.75 -6.57
CA LEU A 371 11.37 14.53 -5.20
C LEU A 371 9.88 14.85 -5.02
N ASP A 372 9.38 15.90 -5.67
CA ASP A 372 7.96 16.27 -5.65
C ASP A 372 7.09 15.24 -6.39
N ALA A 373 7.55 14.72 -7.53
CA ALA A 373 6.88 13.62 -8.24
C ALA A 373 6.85 12.34 -7.39
N PHE A 374 7.97 11.99 -6.75
CA PHE A 374 8.06 10.85 -5.83
C PHE A 374 7.09 10.98 -4.66
N ARG A 375 7.04 12.16 -4.03
CA ARG A 375 6.17 12.47 -2.88
C ARG A 375 4.68 12.48 -3.25
N SER A 376 4.34 13.15 -4.35
CA SER A 376 2.95 13.31 -4.81
C SER A 376 2.39 12.07 -5.52
N LYS A 377 3.24 11.11 -5.88
CA LYS A 377 2.90 9.90 -6.66
C LYS A 377 2.30 10.21 -8.04
N ASN A 378 2.52 11.43 -8.54
CA ASN A 378 2.07 11.86 -9.85
C ASN A 378 3.18 11.70 -10.87
N MET A 379 2.85 11.12 -12.02
CA MET A 379 3.77 11.06 -13.15
C MET A 379 3.88 12.42 -13.83
N ARG A 380 5.11 12.87 -14.08
CA ARG A 380 5.36 14.11 -14.82
C ARG A 380 5.14 13.89 -16.32
N LYS A 381 4.61 14.90 -17.00
CA LYS A 381 4.45 14.89 -18.46
C LYS A 381 5.83 14.90 -19.12
N ASP A 382 5.97 14.14 -20.20
CA ASP A 382 7.19 14.06 -21.02
C ASP A 382 8.46 13.61 -20.27
N LYS A 383 8.30 12.97 -19.11
CA LYS A 383 9.38 12.35 -18.33
C LYS A 383 9.22 10.83 -18.33
N ASN A 384 10.36 10.12 -18.20
CA ASN A 384 10.40 8.66 -18.14
C ASN A 384 10.07 8.11 -16.73
N ASP A 385 9.05 8.69 -16.10
CA ASP A 385 8.56 8.25 -14.80
C ASP A 385 7.91 6.86 -14.94
N LEU A 386 8.06 6.02 -13.93
CA LEU A 386 7.55 4.65 -13.93
C LEU A 386 6.53 4.45 -12.82
N ALA A 387 5.31 4.08 -13.20
CA ALA A 387 4.30 3.65 -12.24
C ALA A 387 4.63 2.25 -11.70
N LEU A 388 4.74 2.13 -10.38
CA LEU A 388 5.19 0.89 -9.73
C LEU A 388 4.05 -0.04 -9.32
N ALA A 389 2.80 0.42 -9.39
CA ALA A 389 1.64 -0.31 -8.84
C ALA A 389 1.45 -1.72 -9.40
N ALA A 390 1.75 -1.92 -10.69
CA ALA A 390 1.70 -3.23 -11.33
C ALA A 390 2.67 -4.23 -10.68
N ILE A 391 3.83 -3.76 -10.20
CA ILE A 391 4.90 -4.59 -9.66
C ILE A 391 4.81 -4.71 -8.14
N THR A 392 4.58 -3.61 -7.45
CA THR A 392 4.58 -3.54 -5.98
C THR A 392 3.21 -3.85 -5.36
N GLY A 393 2.14 -3.73 -6.14
CA GLY A 393 0.76 -3.92 -5.67
C GLY A 393 0.18 -2.74 -4.90
N PHE A 394 0.87 -1.59 -4.84
CA PHE A 394 0.40 -0.36 -4.22
C PHE A 394 0.82 0.85 -5.04
N GLU A 395 0.10 1.95 -4.91
CA GLU A 395 0.39 3.17 -5.67
C GLU A 395 1.72 3.79 -5.25
N ALA A 396 2.66 3.85 -6.19
CA ALA A 396 3.96 4.50 -6.08
C ALA A 396 4.49 4.84 -7.46
N VAL A 397 5.34 5.87 -7.54
CA VAL A 397 6.00 6.33 -8.76
C VAL A 397 7.51 6.34 -8.53
N LEU A 398 8.26 5.87 -9.52
CA LEU A 398 9.69 6.07 -9.63
C LEU A 398 9.95 7.19 -10.66
N PRO A 399 10.39 8.37 -10.22
CA PRO A 399 10.83 9.43 -11.12
C PRO A 399 11.90 8.93 -12.11
N GLY A 400 11.82 9.39 -13.36
CA GLY A 400 12.77 9.02 -14.43
C GLY A 400 14.23 9.33 -14.09
N ASP A 401 14.48 10.37 -13.28
CA ASP A 401 15.81 10.76 -12.80
C ASP A 401 16.43 9.69 -11.90
N PHE A 402 15.59 8.91 -11.21
CA PHE A 402 16.01 7.79 -10.35
C PHE A 402 15.86 6.42 -11.03
N ASN A 403 15.48 6.40 -12.31
CA ASN A 403 15.24 5.17 -13.09
C ASN A 403 16.55 4.64 -13.72
N SER A 404 17.58 4.53 -12.89
CA SER A 404 18.89 3.97 -13.24
C SER A 404 19.37 3.01 -12.16
N ASP A 405 20.25 2.08 -12.52
CA ASP A 405 20.84 1.14 -11.56
C ASP A 405 21.93 1.79 -10.68
N ASP A 406 22.04 3.12 -10.68
CA ASP A 406 22.77 3.87 -9.65
C ASP A 406 21.93 4.11 -8.38
N TYR A 407 20.63 3.81 -8.45
CA TYR A 407 19.71 3.80 -7.32
C TYR A 407 19.26 2.38 -6.98
N ARG A 408 18.79 2.19 -5.75
CA ARG A 408 18.13 0.96 -5.28
C ARG A 408 16.78 1.30 -4.69
N LEU A 409 15.83 0.41 -4.93
CA LEU A 409 14.55 0.46 -4.26
C LEU A 409 14.58 -0.47 -3.04
N THR A 410 14.11 0.05 -1.91
CA THR A 410 13.76 -0.74 -0.73
C THR A 410 12.25 -0.69 -0.57
N ILE A 411 11.59 -1.83 -0.74
CA ILE A 411 10.13 -1.93 -0.66
C ILE A 411 9.75 -2.48 0.72
N VAL A 412 8.91 -1.76 1.43
CA VAL A 412 8.46 -2.08 2.78
C VAL A 412 6.97 -2.36 2.76
N TYR A 413 6.57 -3.51 3.30
CA TYR A 413 5.17 -3.87 3.53
C TYR A 413 4.91 -3.98 5.02
N TYR A 414 3.89 -3.30 5.52
CA TYR A 414 3.57 -3.26 6.95
C TYR A 414 2.07 -3.12 7.20
N GLN A 415 1.65 -3.39 8.42
CA GLN A 415 0.31 -3.11 8.91
C GLN A 415 0.43 -2.14 10.07
N ALA A 416 -0.41 -1.12 10.12
CA ALA A 416 -0.47 -0.17 11.22
C ALA A 416 -1.87 -0.13 11.83
N SER A 417 -1.96 -0.24 13.16
CA SER A 417 -3.20 -0.14 13.91
C SER A 417 -2.92 0.39 15.31
N GLN A 418 -3.56 1.49 15.73
CA GLN A 418 -3.47 2.03 17.10
C GLN A 418 -2.03 2.18 17.63
N ALA A 419 -1.14 2.77 16.82
CA ALA A 419 0.31 2.92 17.11
C ALA A 419 1.11 1.60 17.22
N ASP A 420 0.50 0.44 16.95
CA ASP A 420 1.20 -0.81 16.69
C ASP A 420 1.52 -0.92 15.19
N VAL A 421 2.79 -1.20 14.88
CA VAL A 421 3.27 -1.37 13.50
C VAL A 421 3.89 -2.76 13.35
N GLN A 422 3.23 -3.58 12.54
CA GLN A 422 3.67 -4.94 12.24
C GLN A 422 4.31 -4.99 10.87
N LEU A 423 5.61 -5.26 10.84
CA LEU A 423 6.35 -5.47 9.61
C LEU A 423 5.91 -6.78 8.94
N ARG A 424 5.54 -6.73 7.66
CA ARG A 424 5.18 -7.92 6.87
C ARG A 424 6.35 -8.39 6.01
N ALA A 425 7.04 -7.45 5.37
CA ALA A 425 8.21 -7.73 4.54
C ALA A 425 9.06 -6.48 4.30
N VAL A 426 10.36 -6.69 4.11
CA VAL A 426 11.29 -5.70 3.56
C VAL A 426 12.02 -6.39 2.40
N ILE A 427 11.94 -5.78 1.22
CA ILE A 427 12.62 -6.25 0.02
C ILE A 427 13.65 -5.19 -0.35
N GLU A 428 14.92 -5.52 -0.15
CA GLU A 428 16.04 -4.64 -0.39
C GLU A 428 16.76 -5.01 -1.70
N ASP A 429 17.57 -4.08 -2.18
CA ASP A 429 18.43 -4.23 -3.37
C ASP A 429 17.64 -4.49 -4.67
N VAL A 430 16.46 -3.86 -4.78
CA VAL A 430 15.65 -3.94 -5.99
C VAL A 430 16.18 -2.96 -7.04
N LEU A 431 16.55 -3.48 -8.21
CA LEU A 431 17.06 -2.69 -9.33
C LEU A 431 15.92 -2.03 -10.11
N PRO A 432 15.97 -0.70 -10.35
CA PRO A 432 15.04 -0.02 -11.26
C PRO A 432 14.93 -0.69 -12.64
N SER A 433 16.04 -1.16 -13.22
CA SER A 433 16.02 -1.86 -14.50
C SER A 433 15.19 -3.14 -14.49
N THR A 434 15.23 -3.92 -13.40
CA THR A 434 14.39 -5.12 -13.24
C THR A 434 12.92 -4.74 -13.18
N VAL A 435 12.58 -3.71 -12.40
CA VAL A 435 11.20 -3.25 -12.21
C VAL A 435 10.61 -2.74 -13.53
N ARG A 436 11.38 -1.98 -14.32
CA ARG A 436 10.98 -1.52 -15.65
C ARG A 436 10.67 -2.69 -16.60
N ILE A 437 11.60 -3.64 -16.72
CA ILE A 437 11.42 -4.82 -17.60
C ILE A 437 10.17 -5.61 -17.21
N LEU A 438 9.92 -5.78 -15.91
CA LEU A 438 8.70 -6.44 -15.43
C LEU A 438 7.46 -5.61 -15.74
N ALA A 439 7.47 -4.31 -15.47
CA ALA A 439 6.33 -3.41 -15.68
C ALA A 439 5.89 -3.37 -17.15
N ASP A 440 6.85 -3.34 -18.07
CA ASP A 440 6.59 -3.34 -19.52
C ASP A 440 6.01 -4.68 -20.00
N TYR A 441 6.30 -5.80 -19.32
CA TYR A 441 5.86 -7.13 -19.72
C TYR A 441 4.53 -7.56 -19.10
N MET A 442 4.18 -7.09 -17.90
CA MET A 442 2.93 -7.46 -17.24
C MET A 442 1.66 -7.28 -18.09
N PRO A 443 1.51 -6.26 -18.96
CA PRO A 443 0.41 -6.18 -19.91
C PRO A 443 0.27 -7.42 -20.81
N GLN A 444 1.38 -7.98 -21.28
CA GLN A 444 1.38 -9.16 -22.16
C GLN A 444 0.90 -10.42 -21.42
N VAL A 445 1.13 -10.51 -20.10
CA VAL A 445 0.58 -11.59 -19.27
C VAL A 445 -0.95 -11.49 -19.18
N ALA A 446 -1.47 -10.27 -19.07
CA ALA A 446 -2.91 -10.03 -19.06
C ALA A 446 -3.55 -10.31 -20.43
N ASP A 447 -2.89 -9.92 -21.52
CA ASP A 447 -3.34 -10.19 -22.89
C ASP A 447 -3.40 -11.70 -23.17
N GLU A 448 -2.41 -12.46 -22.69
CA GLU A 448 -2.40 -13.92 -22.78
C GLU A 448 -3.59 -14.54 -22.04
N ALA A 449 -3.89 -14.06 -20.82
CA ALA A 449 -5.04 -14.53 -20.05
C ALA A 449 -6.37 -14.22 -20.77
N ALA A 450 -6.48 -13.04 -21.39
CA ALA A 450 -7.64 -12.62 -22.15
C ALA A 450 -7.82 -13.44 -23.44
N GLU A 451 -6.74 -13.72 -24.18
CA GLU A 451 -6.79 -14.55 -25.38
C GLU A 451 -7.24 -15.98 -25.07
N VAL A 452 -6.63 -16.60 -24.06
CA VAL A 452 -7.03 -17.95 -23.63
C VAL A 452 -8.50 -17.96 -23.22
N LYS A 453 -8.97 -16.95 -22.49
CA LYS A 453 -10.38 -16.87 -22.10
C LYS A 453 -11.31 -16.76 -23.31
N ARG A 454 -11.02 -15.90 -24.29
CA ARG A 454 -11.80 -15.79 -25.54
C ARG A 454 -11.91 -17.11 -26.28
N LYS A 455 -10.89 -17.97 -26.18
CA LYS A 455 -10.90 -19.28 -26.82
C LYS A 455 -11.71 -20.35 -26.08
N ILE A 456 -11.84 -20.24 -24.76
CA ILE A 456 -12.50 -21.28 -23.92
C ILE A 456 -13.90 -20.87 -23.42
N ALA A 457 -14.28 -19.59 -23.49
CA ALA A 457 -15.54 -19.05 -22.98
C ALA A 457 -16.31 -18.27 -24.06
N VAL A 458 -17.63 -18.51 -24.15
CA VAL A 458 -18.55 -17.90 -25.15
C VAL A 458 -19.17 -16.57 -24.67
N THR A 459 -19.11 -16.26 -23.37
CA THR A 459 -19.72 -15.04 -22.80
C THR A 459 -18.70 -14.14 -22.09
N GLU A 460 -18.79 -12.84 -22.37
CA GLU A 460 -17.85 -11.78 -21.94
C GLU A 460 -18.01 -11.31 -20.49
N ALA A 461 -19.14 -11.61 -19.84
CA ALA A 461 -19.43 -11.07 -18.52
C ALA A 461 -18.50 -11.67 -17.44
N ASP A 462 -17.93 -10.78 -16.62
CA ASP A 462 -17.15 -11.03 -15.39
C ASP A 462 -15.65 -11.38 -15.51
N PHE A 463 -14.98 -11.22 -16.66
CA PHE A 463 -13.51 -11.30 -16.67
C PHE A 463 -12.83 -10.01 -16.19
N THR A 464 -12.02 -10.12 -15.15
CA THR A 464 -11.09 -9.06 -14.75
C THR A 464 -9.67 -9.38 -15.25
N ALA A 465 -9.46 -9.24 -16.57
CA ALA A 465 -8.13 -9.36 -17.18
C ALA A 465 -7.09 -8.47 -16.48
N ASP A 466 -7.55 -7.30 -16.02
CA ASP A 466 -6.70 -6.30 -15.36
C ASP A 466 -6.00 -6.82 -14.10
N ASN A 467 -6.56 -7.81 -13.40
CA ASN A 467 -5.86 -8.41 -12.25
C ASN A 467 -4.54 -9.06 -12.65
N TYR A 468 -4.45 -9.61 -13.86
CA TYR A 468 -3.23 -10.24 -14.39
C TYR A 468 -2.13 -9.24 -14.73
N ARG A 469 -2.43 -7.93 -14.77
CA ARG A 469 -1.41 -6.87 -14.88
C ARG A 469 -0.64 -6.68 -13.58
N SER A 470 -1.11 -7.23 -12.47
CA SER A 470 -0.43 -7.14 -11.18
C SER A 470 0.47 -8.37 -10.95
N LEU A 471 1.78 -8.12 -10.80
CA LEU A 471 2.76 -9.14 -10.42
C LEU A 471 2.37 -9.78 -9.08
N VAL A 472 2.01 -8.95 -8.10
CA VAL A 472 1.56 -9.41 -6.77
C VAL A 472 0.38 -10.37 -6.90
N TYR A 473 -0.64 -10.04 -7.71
CA TYR A 473 -1.78 -10.93 -7.94
C TYR A 473 -1.36 -12.29 -8.49
N ILE A 474 -0.57 -12.32 -9.56
CA ILE A 474 -0.19 -13.58 -10.22
C ILE A 474 0.71 -14.44 -9.31
N LEU A 475 1.58 -13.83 -8.50
CA LEU A 475 2.42 -14.54 -7.54
C LEU A 475 1.62 -15.10 -6.36
N ILE A 476 0.65 -14.34 -5.81
CA ILE A 476 -0.25 -14.85 -4.77
C ILE A 476 -1.01 -16.07 -5.29
N ARG A 477 -1.54 -16.00 -6.51
CA ARG A 477 -2.34 -17.10 -7.05
C ARG A 477 -1.49 -18.34 -7.40
N ALA A 478 -0.22 -18.15 -7.75
CA ALA A 478 0.73 -19.24 -8.02
C ALA A 478 1.23 -19.92 -6.74
N TYR A 479 1.62 -19.14 -5.72
CA TYR A 479 2.38 -19.64 -4.56
C TYR A 479 1.68 -19.47 -3.22
N GLY A 480 0.71 -18.56 -3.12
CA GLY A 480 -0.06 -18.24 -1.92
C GLY A 480 0.47 -17.11 -1.09
N GLY A 481 -0.40 -16.56 -0.24
CA GLY A 481 -0.02 -15.45 0.64
C GLY A 481 1.10 -15.79 1.62
N GLY A 482 1.19 -17.03 2.08
CA GLY A 482 2.28 -17.47 2.96
C GLY A 482 3.68 -17.42 2.32
N TYR A 483 3.76 -17.45 0.98
CA TYR A 483 5.01 -17.39 0.22
C TYR A 483 5.17 -16.11 -0.60
N LEU A 484 4.17 -15.21 -0.58
CA LEU A 484 4.15 -14.03 -1.45
C LEU A 484 5.43 -13.22 -1.32
N TRP A 485 5.78 -12.80 -0.11
CA TRP A 485 6.88 -11.86 0.11
C TRP A 485 8.23 -12.43 -0.31
N HIS A 486 8.50 -13.70 0.04
CA HIS A 486 9.70 -14.40 -0.39
C HIS A 486 9.75 -14.55 -1.93
N THR A 487 8.62 -14.84 -2.55
CA THR A 487 8.55 -15.01 -4.02
C THR A 487 8.71 -13.68 -4.74
N LEU A 488 8.08 -12.62 -4.24
CA LEU A 488 8.24 -11.27 -4.78
C LEU A 488 9.70 -10.80 -4.65
N GLN A 489 10.32 -11.01 -3.49
CA GLN A 489 11.76 -10.77 -3.31
C GLN A 489 12.60 -11.57 -4.30
N SER A 490 12.26 -12.84 -4.54
CA SER A 490 12.97 -13.67 -5.51
C SER A 490 12.86 -13.10 -6.92
N VAL A 491 11.68 -12.66 -7.35
CA VAL A 491 11.47 -12.00 -8.66
C VAL A 491 12.29 -10.72 -8.78
N LEU A 492 12.16 -9.84 -7.79
CA LEU A 492 12.78 -8.51 -7.83
C LEU A 492 14.31 -8.57 -7.73
N ASN A 493 14.85 -9.60 -7.08
CA ASN A 493 16.30 -9.81 -6.93
C ASN A 493 16.85 -10.82 -7.95
N ARG A 494 16.12 -11.09 -9.04
CA ARG A 494 16.53 -11.96 -10.16
C ARG A 494 16.93 -13.38 -9.73
N ARG A 495 16.17 -13.98 -8.83
CA ARG A 495 16.36 -15.37 -8.36
C ARG A 495 15.38 -16.33 -9.02
N PRO A 496 15.74 -17.62 -9.20
CA PRO A 496 14.85 -18.62 -9.76
C PRO A 496 13.55 -18.80 -8.96
N LEU A 497 12.47 -19.13 -9.67
CA LEU A 497 11.17 -19.45 -9.09
C LEU A 497 10.89 -20.95 -9.15
N SER A 498 10.18 -21.47 -8.15
CA SER A 498 9.81 -22.89 -8.14
C SER A 498 8.68 -23.17 -9.13
N ARG A 499 9.00 -23.79 -10.27
CA ARG A 499 7.99 -24.24 -11.25
C ARG A 499 7.11 -25.36 -10.67
N GLU A 500 7.70 -26.31 -9.95
CA GLU A 500 7.00 -27.46 -9.35
C GLU A 500 5.86 -27.03 -8.42
N ARG A 501 6.10 -26.08 -7.50
CA ARG A 501 5.07 -25.59 -6.57
C ARG A 501 3.89 -24.96 -7.29
N PHE A 502 4.16 -24.16 -8.32
CA PHE A 502 3.13 -23.58 -9.18
C PHE A 502 2.30 -24.67 -9.88
N MET A 503 2.97 -25.61 -10.55
CA MET A 503 2.31 -26.69 -11.29
C MET A 503 1.39 -27.51 -10.38
N ARG A 504 1.90 -27.90 -9.20
CA ARG A 504 1.13 -28.63 -8.18
C ARG A 504 -0.09 -27.88 -7.70
N GLY A 505 0.06 -26.58 -7.37
CA GLY A 505 -1.05 -25.74 -6.91
C GLY A 505 -2.16 -25.62 -7.95
N ALA A 506 -1.79 -25.31 -9.21
CA ALA A 506 -2.73 -25.18 -10.31
C ALA A 506 -3.42 -26.51 -10.64
N ALA A 507 -2.67 -27.61 -10.77
CA ALA A 507 -3.22 -28.93 -11.07
C ALA A 507 -4.22 -29.42 -10.00
N LEU A 508 -3.94 -29.17 -8.71
CA LEU A 508 -4.86 -29.50 -7.62
C LEU A 508 -6.16 -28.68 -7.69
N ARG A 509 -6.09 -27.38 -8.03
CA ARG A 509 -7.29 -26.55 -8.21
C ARG A 509 -8.11 -27.00 -9.41
N MET A 510 -7.46 -27.25 -10.56
CA MET A 510 -8.14 -27.75 -11.76
C MET A 510 -8.87 -29.07 -11.49
N ASN A 511 -8.18 -30.04 -10.88
CA ASN A 511 -8.80 -31.31 -10.48
C ASN A 511 -9.95 -31.11 -9.47
N GLY A 512 -9.79 -30.17 -8.53
CA GLY A 512 -10.80 -29.84 -7.53
C GLY A 512 -12.08 -29.23 -8.13
N TYR A 513 -11.96 -28.46 -9.21
CA TYR A 513 -13.10 -27.93 -9.95
C TYR A 513 -13.72 -28.98 -10.88
N ALA A 514 -12.90 -29.75 -11.60
CA ALA A 514 -13.37 -30.80 -12.51
C ALA A 514 -14.19 -31.89 -11.82
N GLY A 515 -13.85 -32.23 -10.56
CA GLY A 515 -14.53 -33.26 -9.77
C GLY A 515 -15.92 -32.88 -9.27
N ARG A 516 -16.42 -31.67 -9.53
CA ARG A 516 -17.72 -31.20 -9.05
C ARG A 516 -18.78 -31.19 -10.14
N SER A 517 -20.03 -31.37 -9.72
CA SER A 517 -21.19 -31.50 -10.62
C SER A 517 -21.87 -30.19 -10.98
N ASP A 518 -21.50 -29.06 -10.36
CA ASP A 518 -22.13 -27.75 -10.58
C ASP A 518 -21.52 -26.99 -11.77
N ASP A 519 -22.36 -26.31 -12.56
CA ASP A 519 -21.94 -25.52 -13.73
C ASP A 519 -20.96 -24.39 -13.37
N SER A 520 -21.10 -23.82 -12.16
CA SER A 520 -20.15 -22.81 -11.64
C SER A 520 -18.73 -23.34 -11.49
N SER A 521 -18.54 -24.63 -11.24
CA SER A 521 -17.21 -25.23 -11.16
C SER A 521 -16.56 -25.40 -12.52
N PHE A 522 -17.35 -25.59 -13.59
CA PHE A 522 -16.80 -25.64 -14.94
C PHE A 522 -16.27 -24.27 -15.40
N TRP A 523 -16.98 -23.19 -15.08
CA TRP A 523 -16.49 -21.82 -15.26
C TRP A 523 -15.20 -21.57 -14.47
N SER A 524 -15.16 -21.98 -13.21
CA SER A 524 -13.97 -21.84 -12.37
C SER A 524 -12.77 -22.64 -12.89
N LEU A 525 -13.00 -23.81 -13.50
CA LEU A 525 -11.96 -24.58 -14.17
C LEU A 525 -11.39 -23.85 -15.38
N ARG A 526 -12.25 -23.21 -16.19
CA ARG A 526 -11.82 -22.36 -17.32
C ARG A 526 -10.94 -21.20 -16.85
N GLU A 527 -11.35 -20.51 -15.78
CA GLU A 527 -10.55 -19.43 -15.17
C GLU A 527 -9.20 -19.93 -14.64
N GLU A 528 -9.15 -21.17 -14.17
CA GLU A 528 -7.90 -21.77 -13.67
C GLU A 528 -6.96 -22.16 -14.81
N VAL A 529 -7.48 -22.64 -15.94
CA VAL A 529 -6.70 -22.88 -17.17
C VAL A 529 -6.15 -21.58 -17.74
N ALA A 530 -6.97 -20.53 -17.80
CA ALA A 530 -6.51 -19.20 -18.21
C ALA A 530 -5.36 -18.70 -17.34
N PHE A 531 -5.46 -18.87 -16.02
CA PHE A 531 -4.38 -18.52 -15.10
C PHE A 531 -3.12 -19.33 -15.30
N TYR A 532 -3.26 -20.65 -15.43
CA TYR A 532 -2.12 -21.54 -15.61
C TYR A 532 -1.31 -21.16 -16.85
N LEU A 533 -1.97 -20.90 -17.97
CA LEU A 533 -1.30 -20.52 -19.22
C LEU A 533 -0.68 -19.13 -19.14
N ALA A 534 -1.38 -18.15 -18.58
CA ALA A 534 -0.85 -16.80 -18.37
C ALA A 534 0.38 -16.80 -17.43
N PHE A 535 0.33 -17.55 -16.33
CA PHE A 535 1.47 -17.66 -15.41
C PHE A 535 2.65 -18.41 -16.04
N ARG A 536 2.39 -19.42 -16.87
CA ARG A 536 3.44 -20.12 -17.62
C ARG A 536 4.12 -19.17 -18.61
N ARG A 537 3.35 -18.29 -19.25
CA ARG A 537 3.87 -17.21 -20.11
C ARG A 537 4.75 -16.22 -19.35
N PHE A 538 4.35 -15.85 -18.13
CA PHE A 538 5.19 -15.06 -17.22
C PHE A 538 6.49 -15.78 -16.85
N LEU A 539 6.42 -17.05 -16.43
CA LEU A 539 7.59 -17.83 -16.04
C LEU A 539 8.59 -17.97 -17.19
N ASN A 540 8.12 -18.25 -18.40
CA ASN A 540 8.98 -18.36 -19.59
C ASN A 540 9.71 -17.05 -19.87
N PHE A 541 9.01 -15.91 -19.80
CA PHE A 541 9.63 -14.60 -19.94
C PHE A 541 10.64 -14.33 -18.83
N TYR A 542 10.27 -14.60 -17.59
CA TYR A 542 11.14 -14.35 -16.44
C TYR A 542 12.44 -15.16 -16.55
N SER A 543 12.35 -16.45 -16.89
CA SER A 543 13.53 -17.28 -17.15
C SER A 543 14.38 -16.76 -18.30
N LYS A 544 13.77 -16.36 -19.41
CA LYS A 544 14.51 -15.94 -20.62
C LYS A 544 15.11 -14.54 -20.51
N GLU A 545 14.32 -13.55 -20.09
CA GLU A 545 14.70 -12.13 -20.17
C GLU A 545 15.32 -11.61 -18.87
N ILE A 546 14.90 -12.12 -17.71
CA ILE A 546 15.46 -11.72 -16.40
C ILE A 546 16.60 -12.63 -15.96
N LEU A 547 16.37 -13.96 -15.94
CA LEU A 547 17.40 -14.92 -15.51
C LEU A 547 18.41 -15.26 -16.62
N LYS A 548 18.06 -14.99 -17.88
CA LYS A 548 18.87 -15.37 -19.07
C LYS A 548 19.14 -16.88 -19.16
N GLU A 549 18.17 -17.69 -18.74
CA GLU A 549 18.20 -19.14 -18.78
C GLU A 549 17.50 -19.68 -20.05
N GLY A 550 18.06 -20.76 -20.62
CA GLY A 550 17.75 -21.24 -21.99
C GLY A 550 16.64 -22.29 -22.14
N SER A 551 15.79 -22.54 -21.14
CA SER A 551 14.74 -23.58 -21.24
C SER A 551 13.35 -22.98 -21.47
N ALA A 552 13.03 -22.66 -22.73
CA ALA A 552 11.70 -22.21 -23.10
C ALA A 552 10.72 -23.40 -23.20
N VAL A 553 9.67 -23.39 -22.38
CA VAL A 553 8.54 -24.31 -22.53
C VAL A 553 7.72 -23.92 -23.76
N PRO A 554 7.28 -24.87 -24.61
CA PRO A 554 6.45 -24.59 -25.78
C PRO A 554 5.18 -23.79 -25.44
N ASP A 555 4.83 -22.86 -26.32
CA ASP A 555 3.59 -22.10 -26.22
C ASP A 555 2.38 -23.03 -26.46
N TRP A 556 1.23 -22.77 -25.82
CA TRP A 556 0.06 -23.63 -26.03
C TRP A 556 -0.45 -23.59 -27.47
N ARG A 557 -0.23 -22.48 -28.21
CA ARG A 557 -0.54 -22.39 -29.63
C ARG A 557 0.31 -23.36 -30.45
N GLN A 558 1.60 -23.48 -30.11
CA GLN A 558 2.50 -24.45 -30.73
C GLN A 558 2.07 -25.88 -30.41
N MET A 559 1.69 -26.17 -29.17
CA MET A 559 1.18 -27.51 -28.81
C MET A 559 -0.13 -27.85 -29.51
N LEU A 560 -1.05 -26.88 -29.65
CA LEU A 560 -2.30 -27.05 -30.37
C LEU A 560 -2.06 -27.29 -31.87
N ASP A 561 -1.19 -26.50 -32.50
CA ASP A 561 -0.81 -26.69 -33.90
C ASP A 561 -0.12 -28.04 -34.11
N LYS A 562 0.76 -28.44 -33.19
CA LYS A 562 1.44 -29.74 -33.24
C LYS A 562 0.44 -30.90 -33.21
N ILE A 563 -0.54 -30.89 -32.30
CA ILE A 563 -1.53 -31.99 -32.22
C ILE A 563 -2.56 -31.97 -33.35
N THR A 564 -2.86 -30.81 -33.95
CA THR A 564 -3.89 -30.68 -34.99
C THR A 564 -3.36 -30.81 -36.42
N LYS A 565 -2.16 -30.29 -36.71
CA LYS A 565 -1.63 -30.16 -38.08
C LYS A 565 -0.59 -31.23 -38.44
N THR A 566 0.17 -31.75 -37.47
CA THR A 566 1.20 -32.77 -37.73
C THR A 566 0.54 -34.08 -38.15
N ALA A 567 1.06 -34.78 -39.16
CA ALA A 567 0.53 -36.09 -39.54
C ALA A 567 0.72 -37.11 -38.39
N PRO A 568 -0.21 -38.06 -38.16
CA PRO A 568 -0.14 -38.96 -37.01
C PRO A 568 1.17 -39.76 -36.91
N ASP A 569 1.73 -40.18 -38.03
CA ASP A 569 2.99 -40.93 -38.14
C ASP A 569 4.24 -40.10 -37.78
N GLN A 570 4.15 -38.77 -37.85
CA GLN A 570 5.22 -37.83 -37.50
C GLN A 570 5.05 -37.22 -36.10
N LEU A 571 3.93 -37.50 -35.43
CA LEU A 571 3.59 -36.92 -34.14
C LEU A 571 4.43 -37.53 -33.02
N THR A 572 5.33 -36.74 -32.43
CA THR A 572 6.21 -37.15 -31.33
C THR A 572 6.19 -36.11 -30.21
N PHE A 573 6.42 -36.53 -28.96
CA PHE A 573 6.38 -35.63 -27.80
C PHE A 573 7.74 -35.54 -27.11
N SER A 574 8.24 -34.32 -26.96
CA SER A 574 9.54 -34.03 -26.33
C SER A 574 9.44 -33.81 -24.83
N SER A 575 8.24 -33.60 -24.28
CA SER A 575 8.03 -33.38 -22.85
C SER A 575 6.72 -33.97 -22.33
N VAL A 576 6.65 -34.12 -21.00
CA VAL A 576 5.44 -34.56 -20.29
C VAL A 576 4.27 -33.59 -20.48
N GLU A 577 4.54 -32.29 -20.63
CA GLU A 577 3.49 -31.29 -20.91
C GLU A 577 2.87 -31.47 -22.29
N GLU A 578 3.67 -31.63 -23.34
CA GLU A 578 3.12 -31.79 -24.68
C GLU A 578 2.23 -33.04 -24.77
N LEU A 579 2.68 -34.13 -24.16
CA LEU A 579 1.91 -35.37 -24.05
C LEU A 579 0.62 -35.16 -23.25
N GLY A 580 0.69 -34.47 -22.11
CA GLY A 580 -0.47 -34.12 -21.30
C GLY A 580 -1.49 -33.31 -22.09
N PHE A 581 -1.04 -32.25 -22.76
CA PHE A 581 -1.87 -31.40 -23.61
C PHE A 581 -2.56 -32.20 -24.73
N ALA A 582 -1.82 -33.06 -25.44
CA ALA A 582 -2.38 -33.92 -26.49
C ALA A 582 -3.42 -34.90 -25.95
N ALA A 583 -3.15 -35.52 -24.79
CA ALA A 583 -4.10 -36.42 -24.13
C ALA A 583 -5.39 -35.70 -23.75
N GLY A 584 -5.28 -34.47 -23.21
CA GLY A 584 -6.41 -33.62 -22.88
C GLY A 584 -7.25 -33.25 -24.10
N TYR A 585 -6.58 -32.80 -25.17
CA TYR A 585 -7.20 -32.44 -26.44
C TYR A 585 -8.05 -33.59 -27.01
N LEU A 586 -7.47 -34.79 -27.12
CA LEU A 586 -8.17 -35.96 -27.65
C LEU A 586 -9.32 -36.41 -26.75
N THR A 587 -9.14 -36.31 -25.42
CA THR A 587 -10.16 -36.68 -24.44
C THR A 587 -11.37 -35.76 -24.51
N ASN A 588 -11.19 -34.45 -24.74
CA ASN A 588 -12.30 -33.54 -24.94
C ASN A 588 -13.06 -33.84 -26.25
N ARG A 589 -12.33 -34.01 -27.35
CA ARG A 589 -12.91 -34.35 -28.67
C ARG A 589 -13.76 -35.61 -28.59
N PHE A 590 -13.24 -36.67 -27.97
CA PHE A 590 -14.00 -37.90 -27.72
C PHE A 590 -15.19 -37.65 -26.78
N GLY A 591 -14.97 -36.89 -25.71
CA GLY A 591 -16.00 -36.57 -24.73
C GLY A 591 -17.21 -35.85 -25.31
N ARG A 592 -17.04 -35.04 -26.35
CA ARG A 592 -18.14 -34.42 -27.09
C ARG A 592 -18.96 -35.45 -27.87
N TRP A 593 -18.31 -36.32 -28.64
CA TRP A 593 -19.02 -37.42 -29.31
C TRP A 593 -19.76 -38.31 -28.32
N TYR A 594 -19.14 -38.56 -27.16
CA TYR A 594 -19.74 -39.30 -26.06
C TYR A 594 -20.99 -38.62 -25.51
N TYR A 595 -20.93 -37.29 -25.28
CA TYR A 595 -22.07 -36.50 -24.81
C TYR A 595 -23.25 -36.61 -25.79
N TYR A 596 -23.01 -36.35 -27.08
CA TYR A 596 -24.07 -36.41 -28.10
C TYR A 596 -24.70 -37.80 -28.24
N ASN A 597 -23.91 -38.88 -28.23
CA ASN A 597 -24.44 -40.24 -28.40
C ASN A 597 -25.12 -40.80 -27.14
N THR A 598 -24.89 -40.18 -25.98
CA THR A 598 -25.53 -40.56 -24.70
C THR A 598 -26.75 -39.71 -24.34
N GLY A 599 -27.02 -38.61 -25.05
CA GLY A 599 -28.26 -37.80 -24.97
C GLY A 599 -29.04 -37.81 -26.29
N GLY A 600 -30.26 -37.25 -26.33
CA GLY A 600 -30.92 -36.90 -27.59
C GLY A 600 -31.75 -37.97 -28.33
N GLY A 601 -32.41 -38.90 -27.62
CA GLY A 601 -33.40 -39.82 -28.23
C GLY A 601 -34.73 -39.82 -27.47
N LYS A 602 -35.85 -40.26 -28.09
CA LYS A 602 -37.20 -40.33 -27.46
C LYS A 602 -37.25 -41.15 -26.15
N GLU A 603 -36.26 -42.01 -25.90
CA GLU A 603 -36.08 -42.82 -24.68
C GLU A 603 -34.86 -42.41 -23.82
N LYS A 604 -34.09 -41.39 -24.22
CA LYS A 604 -32.88 -40.93 -23.52
C LYS A 604 -33.12 -39.58 -22.85
N LYS A 605 -32.37 -39.29 -21.78
CA LYS A 605 -32.44 -38.00 -21.06
C LYS A 605 -32.19 -36.82 -22.02
N PRO A 606 -32.77 -35.63 -21.75
CA PRO A 606 -32.60 -34.44 -22.58
C PRO A 606 -31.14 -33.96 -22.66
N GLU A 607 -30.30 -34.35 -21.69
CA GLU A 607 -28.87 -34.01 -21.65
C GLU A 607 -27.99 -35.25 -21.77
N GLY A 608 -26.90 -35.11 -22.53
CA GLY A 608 -25.84 -36.12 -22.65
C GLY A 608 -25.04 -36.29 -21.35
N LYS A 609 -24.30 -37.41 -21.25
CA LYS A 609 -23.42 -37.66 -20.09
C LYS A 609 -22.02 -37.11 -20.37
N ASP A 610 -21.44 -36.38 -19.41
CA ASP A 610 -20.03 -35.98 -19.47
C ASP A 610 -19.10 -37.20 -19.37
N PHE A 611 -18.22 -37.38 -20.36
CA PHE A 611 -17.35 -38.56 -20.46
C PHE A 611 -16.37 -38.70 -19.29
N ILE A 612 -15.73 -37.59 -18.88
CA ILE A 612 -14.78 -37.60 -17.78
C ILE A 612 -15.49 -37.99 -16.49
N LYS A 613 -16.61 -37.37 -16.16
CA LYS A 613 -17.39 -37.62 -14.94
C LYS A 613 -18.04 -39.00 -14.93
N HIS A 614 -18.45 -39.52 -16.09
CA HIS A 614 -19.18 -40.78 -16.18
C HIS A 614 -18.28 -42.01 -16.29
N ARG A 615 -17.12 -41.91 -16.98
CA ARG A 615 -16.28 -43.08 -17.31
C ARG A 615 -14.87 -43.02 -16.76
N VAL A 616 -14.31 -41.84 -16.60
CA VAL A 616 -12.89 -41.68 -16.22
C VAL A 616 -12.76 -41.51 -14.72
N MET A 617 -13.51 -40.57 -14.14
CA MET A 617 -13.55 -40.30 -12.71
C MET A 617 -14.59 -41.20 -12.03
N THR A 618 -14.22 -41.82 -10.91
CA THR A 618 -15.18 -42.43 -9.98
C THR A 618 -15.62 -41.37 -8.97
N PHE A 619 -16.83 -41.48 -8.42
CA PHE A 619 -17.40 -40.51 -7.48
C PHE A 619 -16.40 -40.21 -6.34
N GLY A 620 -16.03 -38.94 -6.14
CA GLY A 620 -15.08 -38.49 -5.12
C GLY A 620 -13.59 -38.71 -5.40
N SER A 621 -13.20 -39.31 -6.54
CA SER A 621 -11.79 -39.54 -6.88
C SER A 621 -11.14 -38.34 -7.60
N ARG A 622 -9.84 -38.09 -7.36
CA ARG A 622 -9.05 -37.12 -8.12
C ARG A 622 -8.59 -37.75 -9.44
N LEU A 623 -8.72 -37.01 -10.55
CA LEU A 623 -8.20 -37.45 -11.84
C LEU A 623 -6.66 -37.53 -11.78
N THR A 624 -6.10 -38.66 -12.23
CA THR A 624 -4.66 -38.92 -12.28
C THR A 624 -4.22 -39.24 -13.71
N PRO A 625 -2.93 -39.09 -14.05
CA PRO A 625 -2.43 -39.45 -15.37
C PRO A 625 -2.72 -40.92 -15.74
N ASP A 626 -2.61 -41.84 -14.79
CA ASP A 626 -2.90 -43.27 -15.01
C ASP A 626 -4.39 -43.52 -15.32
N MET A 627 -5.30 -42.78 -14.68
CA MET A 627 -6.73 -42.84 -15.02
C MET A 627 -7.01 -42.29 -16.42
N VAL A 628 -6.37 -41.18 -16.82
CA VAL A 628 -6.48 -40.64 -18.19
C VAL A 628 -6.04 -41.70 -19.20
N TRP A 629 -4.91 -42.35 -18.96
CA TRP A 629 -4.43 -43.41 -19.85
C TRP A 629 -5.38 -44.61 -19.90
N ARG A 630 -5.64 -45.26 -18.75
CA ARG A 630 -6.35 -46.55 -18.68
C ARG A 630 -7.85 -46.46 -18.93
N LYS A 631 -8.49 -45.35 -18.54
CA LYS A 631 -9.95 -45.19 -18.58
C LYS A 631 -10.42 -44.26 -19.70
N ALA A 632 -9.55 -43.39 -20.23
CA ALA A 632 -9.87 -42.58 -21.41
C ALA A 632 -9.14 -43.12 -22.65
N LEU A 633 -7.83 -42.88 -22.78
CA LEU A 633 -7.08 -43.11 -24.02
C LEU A 633 -7.21 -44.56 -24.54
N SER A 634 -6.95 -45.55 -23.67
CA SER A 634 -7.03 -46.97 -24.04
C SER A 634 -8.46 -47.50 -24.28
N ARG A 635 -9.49 -46.70 -24.02
CA ARG A 635 -10.91 -47.13 -24.07
C ARG A 635 -11.73 -46.40 -25.14
N PHE A 636 -11.15 -45.44 -25.87
CA PHE A 636 -11.88 -44.71 -26.92
C PHE A 636 -12.52 -45.66 -27.95
N GLN A 637 -11.77 -46.63 -28.46
CA GLN A 637 -12.28 -47.59 -29.45
C GLN A 637 -13.40 -48.47 -28.90
N GLU A 638 -13.25 -48.97 -27.67
CA GLU A 638 -14.29 -49.78 -27.01
C GLU A 638 -15.59 -48.99 -26.84
N TYR A 639 -15.50 -47.75 -26.33
CA TYR A 639 -16.68 -46.93 -26.13
C TYR A 639 -17.30 -46.47 -27.44
N ALA A 640 -16.49 -46.20 -28.46
CA ALA A 640 -17.00 -45.87 -29.79
C ALA A 640 -17.80 -47.02 -30.39
N PHE A 641 -17.29 -48.25 -30.29
CA PHE A 641 -18.00 -49.44 -30.76
C PHE A 641 -19.31 -49.67 -30.00
N LYS A 642 -19.30 -49.55 -28.66
CA LYS A 642 -20.49 -49.76 -27.82
C LYS A 642 -21.60 -48.73 -28.00
N LEU A 643 -21.25 -47.51 -28.41
CA LEU A 643 -22.17 -46.37 -28.50
C LEU A 643 -22.38 -45.91 -29.95
N ASP A 644 -21.91 -46.70 -30.92
CA ASP A 644 -21.99 -46.40 -32.36
C ASP A 644 -21.45 -45.01 -32.72
N ILE A 645 -20.31 -44.64 -32.14
CA ILE A 645 -19.65 -43.36 -32.39
C ILE A 645 -18.78 -43.47 -33.65
N ASN A 646 -19.09 -42.67 -34.66
CA ASN A 646 -18.25 -42.55 -35.86
C ASN A 646 -16.97 -41.75 -35.56
N MET A 647 -15.89 -42.45 -35.19
CA MET A 647 -14.57 -41.84 -34.99
C MET A 647 -13.77 -41.81 -36.30
N PRO A 648 -13.32 -40.62 -36.78
CA PRO A 648 -12.45 -40.50 -37.94
C PRO A 648 -11.14 -41.29 -37.79
N ASP A 649 -10.62 -41.83 -38.90
CA ASP A 649 -9.38 -42.61 -38.88
C ASP A 649 -8.16 -41.79 -38.43
N ASP A 650 -8.10 -40.51 -38.79
CA ASP A 650 -7.06 -39.60 -38.28
C ASP A 650 -7.08 -39.52 -36.74
N PHE A 651 -8.26 -39.38 -36.13
CA PHE A 651 -8.40 -39.37 -34.68
C PHE A 651 -7.94 -40.70 -34.07
N ARG A 652 -8.32 -41.84 -34.66
CA ARG A 652 -7.91 -43.18 -34.20
C ARG A 652 -6.39 -43.32 -34.20
N ARG A 653 -5.72 -42.88 -35.27
CA ARG A 653 -4.25 -42.92 -35.39
C ARG A 653 -3.58 -42.00 -34.36
N ARG A 654 -4.05 -40.76 -34.20
CA ARG A 654 -3.53 -39.82 -33.19
C ARG A 654 -3.69 -40.36 -31.77
N ALA A 655 -4.84 -40.95 -31.45
CA ALA A 655 -5.09 -41.57 -30.16
C ALA A 655 -4.13 -42.74 -29.90
N GLY A 656 -3.88 -43.59 -30.90
CA GLY A 656 -2.91 -44.69 -30.79
C GLY A 656 -1.47 -44.19 -30.55
N VAL A 657 -1.07 -43.09 -31.19
CA VAL A 657 0.25 -42.47 -31.00
C VAL A 657 0.37 -41.89 -29.59
N VAL A 658 -0.60 -41.08 -29.14
CA VAL A 658 -0.60 -40.49 -27.80
C VAL A 658 -0.62 -41.58 -26.71
N GLU A 659 -1.38 -42.66 -26.90
CA GLU A 659 -1.38 -43.80 -25.98
C GLU A 659 -0.01 -44.49 -25.93
N SER A 660 0.62 -44.71 -27.09
CA SER A 660 1.94 -45.35 -27.19
C SER A 660 3.02 -44.49 -26.54
N GLU A 661 3.00 -43.18 -26.79
CA GLU A 661 3.91 -42.21 -26.19
C GLU A 661 3.71 -42.08 -24.67
N PHE A 662 2.48 -42.22 -24.17
CA PHE A 662 2.23 -42.29 -22.74
C PHE A 662 2.92 -43.51 -22.10
N ARG A 663 2.87 -44.68 -22.75
CA ARG A 663 3.59 -45.88 -22.28
C ARG A 663 5.10 -45.66 -22.30
N ARG A 664 5.64 -45.05 -23.36
CA ARG A 664 7.07 -44.73 -23.48
C ARG A 664 7.55 -43.77 -22.37
N LEU A 665 6.77 -42.73 -22.08
CA LEU A 665 7.12 -41.68 -21.11
C LEU A 665 6.58 -41.94 -19.70
N ARG A 666 6.00 -43.10 -19.41
CA ARG A 666 5.25 -43.38 -18.16
C ARG A 666 6.02 -43.01 -16.88
N GLN A 667 7.30 -43.37 -16.79
CA GLN A 667 8.12 -43.03 -15.61
C GLN A 667 8.30 -41.51 -15.44
N GLN A 668 8.43 -40.76 -16.54
CA GLN A 668 8.56 -39.31 -16.51
C GLN A 668 7.21 -38.67 -16.13
N VAL A 669 6.10 -39.18 -16.64
CA VAL A 669 4.75 -38.76 -16.26
C VAL A 669 4.50 -39.02 -14.76
N GLU A 670 4.97 -40.15 -14.23
CA GLU A 670 4.84 -40.47 -12.81
C GLU A 670 5.68 -39.57 -11.90
N ARG A 671 6.81 -39.04 -12.39
CA ARG A 671 7.62 -38.04 -11.67
C ARG A 671 7.02 -36.64 -11.78
N ASN A 672 6.50 -36.28 -12.95
CA ASN A 672 5.98 -34.94 -13.27
C ASN A 672 4.46 -34.94 -13.43
N ARG A 673 3.74 -35.56 -12.48
CA ARG A 673 2.28 -35.77 -12.57
C ARG A 673 1.51 -34.47 -12.65
N ASP A 674 1.91 -33.47 -11.86
CA ASP A 674 1.22 -32.18 -11.80
C ASP A 674 1.39 -31.39 -13.10
N GLU A 675 2.58 -31.47 -13.70
CA GLU A 675 2.90 -30.89 -15.01
C GLU A 675 2.03 -31.53 -16.12
N PHE A 676 1.94 -32.87 -16.14
CA PHE A 676 1.03 -33.58 -17.03
C PHE A 676 -0.43 -33.13 -16.85
N MET A 677 -0.91 -33.05 -15.60
CA MET A 677 -2.31 -32.74 -15.31
C MET A 677 -2.67 -31.28 -15.64
N GLY A 678 -1.79 -30.32 -15.38
CA GLY A 678 -1.99 -28.92 -15.77
C GLY A 678 -2.08 -28.76 -17.29
N ALA A 679 -1.19 -29.44 -18.02
CA ALA A 679 -1.21 -29.45 -19.48
C ALA A 679 -2.44 -30.21 -20.03
N PHE A 680 -2.83 -31.32 -19.42
CA PHE A 680 -4.04 -32.08 -19.76
C PHE A 680 -5.30 -31.21 -19.71
N TRP A 681 -5.52 -30.49 -18.61
CA TRP A 681 -6.69 -29.61 -18.50
C TRP A 681 -6.64 -28.44 -19.50
N SER A 682 -5.44 -27.94 -19.79
CA SER A 682 -5.25 -26.91 -20.81
C SER A 682 -5.65 -27.42 -22.21
N GLY A 683 -5.16 -28.59 -22.62
CA GLY A 683 -5.53 -29.21 -23.89
C GLY A 683 -7.00 -29.60 -23.96
N TYR A 684 -7.57 -30.07 -22.85
CA TYR A 684 -9.00 -30.39 -22.74
C TYR A 684 -9.88 -29.15 -22.98
N MET A 685 -9.52 -28.00 -22.42
CA MET A 685 -10.31 -26.77 -22.58
C MET A 685 -10.10 -26.07 -23.91
N LEU A 686 -8.90 -26.14 -24.48
CA LEU A 686 -8.55 -25.46 -25.75
C LEU A 686 -8.92 -26.26 -27.00
N ALA A 687 -9.47 -27.47 -26.85
CA ALA A 687 -9.94 -28.27 -27.97
C ALA A 687 -11.10 -27.53 -28.70
N PRO A 688 -10.91 -27.15 -29.98
CA PRO A 688 -11.91 -26.38 -30.74
C PRO A 688 -13.19 -27.19 -30.88
N GLU A 689 -14.36 -26.52 -30.87
CA GLU A 689 -15.65 -27.14 -31.18
C GLU A 689 -15.53 -27.92 -32.50
N ALA A 690 -16.02 -29.16 -32.52
CA ALA A 690 -16.02 -29.93 -33.76
C ALA A 690 -17.10 -29.36 -34.67
N ASP A 691 -16.81 -29.22 -35.96
CA ASP A 691 -17.87 -29.04 -36.96
C ASP A 691 -18.86 -30.21 -36.81
N LYS A 692 -20.15 -29.87 -36.79
CA LYS A 692 -21.26 -30.79 -36.51
C LYS A 692 -21.30 -31.97 -37.44
#